data_AF-A0A8S3RZ01-F1
#
_entry.id   AF-A0A8S3RZ01-F1
#
_cell.length_a   1.000
_cell.length_b   1.000
_cell.length_c   1.000
_cell.angle_alpha   90.00
_cell.angle_beta   90.00
_cell.angle_gamma   90.00
#
_symmetry.space_group_name_H-M   'P 1'
#
loop_
_entity.id
_entity.type
_entity.pdbx_description
1 polymer ?
#
loop_
_entity_poly.entity_id
_entity_poly.type
_entity_poly.pdbx_seq_one_letter_code
_entity_poly.pdbx_strand_id
1 'polypeptide(L)'
;MSSDQTKLHSWLIDNIEKCSDTSNYVDLNEIKKKYCLPVSSAAIGNCIGQIFRDVTKKKKRCKEDWSKSTQAYYGLSWRTLSETNSLEFKNIVSIVPNDFFVISRLPDKILLGYFTKEIRNGNRFMIEIKFESNGQWFIIAQGKQLSLIEISIENNSYLNMSNHSVFETVRQLNFCSGFPAVYGSHIQPDVSVYKEHVSIFGDENSETIRLRSKSCKIVLPFKTSNVASHLCYFCKKSKCSPEKEKENSNCTELPLEKKSKINENKDNEVSEEVTLNEGDNGDMTEIFNKIFPDCSVKMQTFLLSQNMALERHPFGRRWNKEIIRLCLTLRCRSPKGYIELRNSNFLILPSHNLLQRYKNSVEQKSGINKEMLHWMANEAKIKYIPPEGYKGGLMIDEMSIQPDFQFGKKNGDIELIGFTECTPDSIVFENMKTGKSDRTLATHVLQLVFLGFTGFRFPFAHFPTTTATGYELYLLLWKSVQMLSMFGFCIEYVSTDGAQSNRDMMKLLLPGFDSANPITCSFQNVYNVTCQKLFFIMDFSHVIKKIRNNVSKSGTAAFCKKHLKVNDKFIEWNHFKDAYLWDLQNPFPIYRKLTQEHIFLTSESKMRNHLAEDILNKDMLHLMQVYKESQKKNDTLNATIELIKHTSIIISNFRDPRPITDADDHRLAQNQEVLDWFIHWEKSVINDHTITNKQKHLISYQTRQDIVSCIMGFDELCKYKLKNSHASIIASRVNSDVVENMFCQQRTLHNGANTNPTYLGYCNTVNSVILGQHAISKKSNAGGVEESCNMSLQLKKKVY
;
A
#
# COMPACT_ATOMS: atom_id res chain seq x y z
N MET A 1 42.92 1.85 -29.60
CA MET A 1 41.75 0.95 -29.47
C MET A 1 40.47 1.49 -30.14
N SER A 2 40.55 2.35 -31.18
CA SER A 2 39.35 2.98 -31.78
C SER A 2 38.84 2.33 -33.08
N SER A 3 39.66 1.57 -33.83
CA SER A 3 39.28 0.92 -35.10
C SER A 3 38.44 -0.35 -34.93
N ASP A 4 38.81 -1.23 -33.99
CA ASP A 4 38.26 -2.60 -33.96
C ASP A 4 36.82 -2.69 -33.44
N GLN A 5 36.40 -1.69 -32.65
CA GLN A 5 35.01 -1.56 -32.20
C GLN A 5 34.08 -1.01 -33.31
N THR A 6 34.61 -0.15 -34.20
CA THR A 6 33.83 0.38 -35.32
C THR A 6 33.55 -0.74 -36.34
N LYS A 7 34.58 -1.55 -36.62
CA LYS A 7 34.45 -2.79 -37.41
C LYS A 7 33.42 -3.75 -36.80
N LEU A 8 33.41 -3.87 -35.47
CA LEU A 8 32.50 -4.78 -34.76
C LEU A 8 31.05 -4.30 -34.86
N HIS A 9 30.82 -2.98 -34.75
CA HIS A 9 29.49 -2.40 -34.88
C HIS A 9 28.92 -2.64 -36.28
N SER A 10 29.71 -2.34 -37.33
CA SER A 10 29.29 -2.58 -38.72
C SER A 10 29.00 -4.07 -38.95
N TRP A 11 29.92 -4.94 -38.53
CA TRP A 11 29.76 -6.38 -38.72
C TRP A 11 28.51 -6.94 -38.03
N LEU A 12 28.20 -6.49 -36.80
CA LEU A 12 27.00 -6.94 -36.08
C LEU A 12 25.71 -6.53 -36.81
N ILE A 13 25.65 -5.31 -37.36
CA ILE A 13 24.48 -4.84 -38.14
C ILE A 13 24.32 -5.64 -39.44
N ASP A 14 25.44 -5.97 -40.10
CA ASP A 14 25.40 -6.69 -41.38
C ASP A 14 25.09 -8.19 -41.22
N ASN A 15 25.32 -8.78 -40.04
CA ASN A 15 25.19 -10.24 -39.83
C ASN A 15 24.06 -10.65 -38.87
N ILE A 16 23.51 -9.74 -38.07
CA ILE A 16 22.50 -10.03 -37.05
C ILE A 16 21.30 -9.11 -37.24
N GLU A 17 20.10 -9.63 -37.04
CA GLU A 17 18.86 -8.86 -37.06
C GLU A 17 17.95 -9.20 -35.88
N LYS A 18 16.99 -8.31 -35.59
CA LYS A 18 15.92 -8.59 -34.63
C LYS A 18 14.91 -9.54 -35.25
N CYS A 19 14.54 -10.55 -34.48
CA CYS A 19 13.52 -11.52 -34.86
C CYS A 19 12.24 -11.27 -34.05
N SER A 20 11.07 -11.43 -34.67
CA SER A 20 9.77 -11.40 -33.98
C SER A 20 9.58 -12.60 -33.05
N ASP A 21 10.24 -13.72 -33.34
CA ASP A 21 10.27 -14.88 -32.46
C ASP A 21 11.25 -14.66 -31.29
N THR A 22 10.68 -14.45 -30.10
CA THR A 22 11.43 -14.25 -28.86
C THR A 22 12.21 -15.48 -28.38
N SER A 23 11.98 -16.66 -28.98
CA SER A 23 12.71 -17.89 -28.67
C SER A 23 14.07 -17.99 -29.37
N ASN A 24 14.26 -17.29 -30.49
CA ASN A 24 15.54 -17.22 -31.21
C ASN A 24 16.58 -16.46 -30.41
N TYR A 25 17.84 -16.89 -30.50
CA TYR A 25 18.94 -16.23 -29.81
C TYR A 25 20.26 -16.35 -30.57
N VAL A 26 21.16 -15.40 -30.32
CA VAL A 26 22.56 -15.46 -30.78
C VAL A 26 23.49 -15.59 -29.57
N ASP A 27 24.45 -16.49 -29.65
CA ASP A 27 25.43 -16.75 -28.58
C ASP A 27 26.69 -15.89 -28.75
N LEU A 28 27.19 -15.32 -27.64
CA LEU A 28 28.41 -14.51 -27.64
C LEU A 28 29.65 -15.28 -28.14
N ASN A 29 29.74 -16.58 -27.88
CA ASN A 29 30.86 -17.39 -28.37
C ASN A 29 30.76 -17.65 -29.88
N GLU A 30 29.54 -17.80 -30.42
CA GLU A 30 29.33 -17.91 -31.87
C GLU A 30 29.71 -16.61 -32.59
N ILE A 31 29.38 -15.45 -32.00
CA ILE A 31 29.79 -14.14 -32.51
C ILE A 31 31.31 -14.04 -32.58
N LYS A 32 32.01 -14.40 -31.49
CA LYS A 32 33.48 -14.39 -31.49
C LYS A 32 34.08 -15.30 -32.55
N LYS A 33 33.51 -16.48 -32.73
CA LYS A 33 33.98 -17.47 -33.72
C LYS A 33 33.78 -16.97 -35.15
N LYS A 34 32.66 -16.30 -35.45
CA LYS A 34 32.37 -15.77 -36.79
C LYS A 34 33.08 -14.43 -37.09
N TYR A 35 33.35 -13.60 -36.09
CA TYR A 35 33.98 -12.28 -36.28
C TYR A 35 35.52 -12.34 -36.39
N CYS A 36 36.16 -13.43 -35.96
CA CYS A 36 37.60 -13.70 -36.14
C CYS A 36 38.58 -12.58 -35.68
N LEU A 37 38.19 -11.73 -34.73
CA LEU A 37 39.02 -10.64 -34.21
C LEU A 37 39.13 -10.68 -32.67
N PRO A 38 40.28 -10.29 -32.07
CA PRO A 38 40.53 -10.37 -30.64
C PRO A 38 39.79 -9.26 -29.88
N VAL A 39 38.46 -9.32 -29.82
CA VAL A 39 37.63 -8.37 -29.07
C VAL A 39 37.10 -9.00 -27.78
N SER A 40 37.11 -8.22 -26.69
CA SER A 40 36.65 -8.70 -25.38
C SER A 40 35.14 -8.99 -25.36
N SER A 41 34.71 -9.97 -24.55
CA SER A 41 33.27 -10.29 -24.41
C SER A 41 32.45 -9.09 -23.94
N ALA A 42 33.03 -8.25 -23.09
CA ALA A 42 32.39 -7.04 -22.59
C ALA A 42 32.16 -6.01 -23.71
N ALA A 43 33.11 -5.86 -24.64
CA ALA A 43 32.94 -4.96 -25.78
C ALA A 43 31.84 -5.45 -26.73
N ILE A 44 31.77 -6.76 -27.01
CA ILE A 44 30.70 -7.36 -27.82
C ILE A 44 29.33 -7.16 -27.16
N GLY A 45 29.21 -7.46 -25.86
CA GLY A 45 27.96 -7.29 -25.14
C GLY A 45 27.49 -5.83 -25.06
N ASN A 46 28.42 -4.89 -24.88
CA ASN A 46 28.11 -3.47 -24.92
C ASN A 46 27.64 -3.02 -26.31
N CYS A 47 28.29 -3.47 -27.38
CA CYS A 47 27.84 -3.16 -28.75
C CYS A 47 26.46 -3.75 -29.05
N ILE A 48 26.18 -5.00 -28.65
CA ILE A 48 24.84 -5.61 -28.83
C ILE A 48 23.77 -4.82 -28.09
N GLY A 49 24.02 -4.43 -26.83
CA GLY A 49 23.08 -3.62 -26.05
C GLY A 49 22.86 -2.21 -26.61
N GLN A 50 23.84 -1.67 -27.34
CA GLN A 50 23.72 -0.38 -28.01
C GLN A 50 22.92 -0.48 -29.32
N ILE A 51 23.22 -1.49 -30.15
CA ILE A 51 22.60 -1.69 -31.47
C ILE A 51 21.14 -2.20 -31.30
N PHE A 52 20.95 -3.20 -30.45
CA PHE A 52 19.67 -3.86 -30.26
C PHE A 52 19.09 -3.55 -28.88
N ARG A 53 18.43 -2.39 -28.77
CA ARG A 53 17.69 -2.00 -27.56
C ARG A 53 16.61 -3.03 -27.23
N ASP A 54 16.41 -3.31 -25.95
CA ASP A 54 15.39 -4.25 -25.41
C ASP A 54 15.64 -5.76 -25.65
N VAL A 55 16.87 -6.15 -26.00
CA VAL A 55 17.25 -7.57 -26.13
C VAL A 55 17.43 -8.24 -24.77
N THR A 56 16.84 -9.43 -24.60
CA THR A 56 16.92 -10.18 -23.35
C THR A 56 18.23 -10.97 -23.28
N LYS A 57 19.02 -10.74 -22.23
CA LYS A 57 20.27 -11.48 -21.97
C LYS A 57 20.05 -12.62 -20.97
N LYS A 58 20.49 -13.84 -21.28
CA LYS A 58 20.52 -14.98 -20.32
C LYS A 58 21.87 -15.67 -20.34
N LYS A 59 22.29 -16.25 -19.21
CA LYS A 59 23.46 -17.13 -19.15
C LYS A 59 23.04 -18.53 -19.60
N LYS A 60 23.78 -19.10 -20.54
CA LYS A 60 23.58 -20.46 -21.07
C LYS A 60 24.86 -21.26 -20.89
N ARG A 61 24.79 -22.56 -20.60
CA ARG A 61 25.99 -23.42 -20.56
C ARG A 61 26.51 -23.63 -21.98
N CYS A 62 27.83 -23.60 -22.16
CA CYS A 62 28.44 -23.89 -23.45
C CYS A 62 28.14 -25.34 -23.84
N LYS A 63 27.70 -25.58 -25.08
CA LYS A 63 27.44 -26.94 -25.57
C LYS A 63 28.71 -27.81 -25.60
N GLU A 64 29.86 -27.19 -25.82
CA GLU A 64 31.17 -27.83 -25.96
C GLU A 64 31.88 -28.06 -24.61
N ASP A 65 31.55 -27.29 -23.57
CA ASP A 65 32.15 -27.39 -22.23
C ASP A 65 31.12 -27.01 -21.15
N TRP A 66 30.55 -28.01 -20.50
CA TRP A 66 29.44 -27.83 -19.54
C TRP A 66 29.87 -27.15 -18.23
N SER A 67 31.19 -27.05 -17.98
CA SER A 67 31.75 -26.31 -16.86
C SER A 67 31.75 -24.79 -17.09
N LYS A 68 31.58 -24.34 -18.34
CA LYS A 68 31.59 -22.93 -18.73
C LYS A 68 30.21 -22.45 -19.14
N SER A 69 29.89 -21.20 -18.77
CA SER A 69 28.68 -20.51 -19.22
C SER A 69 29.02 -19.38 -20.17
N THR A 70 28.27 -19.26 -21.26
CA THR A 70 28.28 -18.15 -22.21
C THR A 70 27.03 -17.29 -22.05
N GLN A 71 27.02 -16.11 -22.67
CA GLN A 71 25.87 -15.21 -22.70
C GLN A 71 25.14 -15.36 -24.03
N ALA A 72 23.82 -15.61 -23.96
CA ALA A 72 22.93 -15.66 -25.11
C ALA A 72 21.99 -14.44 -25.10
N TYR A 73 21.80 -13.87 -26.29
CA TYR A 73 20.97 -12.70 -26.53
C TYR A 73 19.73 -13.11 -27.32
N TYR A 74 18.56 -13.08 -26.67
CA TYR A 74 17.27 -13.57 -27.19
C TYR A 74 16.49 -12.48 -27.92
N GLY A 75 15.75 -12.88 -28.96
CA GLY A 75 15.10 -11.97 -29.92
C GLY A 75 16.01 -11.54 -31.08
N LEU A 76 17.14 -12.24 -31.27
CA LEU A 76 18.09 -12.01 -32.36
C LEU A 76 18.27 -13.28 -33.20
N SER A 77 18.45 -13.10 -34.51
CA SER A 77 18.77 -14.17 -35.46
C SER A 77 19.92 -13.78 -36.38
N TRP A 78 20.61 -14.78 -36.91
CA TRP A 78 21.60 -14.59 -37.97
C TRP A 78 20.89 -14.20 -39.27
N ARG A 79 21.36 -13.16 -39.97
CA ARG A 79 20.84 -12.82 -41.30
C ARG A 79 21.17 -13.93 -42.28
N THR A 80 20.18 -14.33 -43.07
CA THR A 80 20.38 -15.25 -44.19
C THR A 80 21.04 -14.45 -45.31
N LEU A 81 22.28 -14.79 -45.67
CA LEU A 81 23.00 -14.14 -46.78
C LEU A 81 22.27 -14.47 -48.10
N SER A 82 21.33 -13.63 -48.52
CA SER A 82 20.93 -13.54 -49.92
C SER A 82 22.06 -12.86 -50.69
N GLU A 83 22.41 -13.39 -51.86
CA GLU A 83 23.47 -12.90 -52.75
C GLU A 83 23.53 -11.36 -52.78
N THR A 84 24.72 -10.83 -52.51
CA THR A 84 25.04 -9.40 -52.56
C THR A 84 24.90 -8.92 -54.00
N ASN A 85 23.69 -8.55 -54.42
CA ASN A 85 23.51 -7.76 -55.62
C ASN A 85 24.06 -6.36 -55.35
N SER A 86 25.14 -5.98 -56.04
CA SER A 86 25.69 -4.63 -56.00
C SER A 86 24.58 -3.63 -56.34
N LEU A 87 24.23 -2.76 -55.38
CA LEU A 87 23.19 -1.76 -55.55
C LEU A 87 23.69 -0.68 -56.51
N GLU A 88 23.13 -0.55 -57.70
CA GLU A 88 23.49 0.58 -58.59
C GLU A 88 22.89 1.90 -58.05
N PHE A 89 23.60 3.03 -58.21
CA PHE A 89 23.17 4.36 -57.72
C PHE A 89 21.73 4.72 -58.10
N LYS A 90 21.30 4.35 -59.32
CA LYS A 90 19.95 4.60 -59.84
C LYS A 90 18.83 3.87 -59.06
N ASN A 91 19.18 2.78 -58.36
CA ASN A 91 18.27 1.91 -57.62
C ASN A 91 18.20 2.25 -56.10
N ILE A 92 18.90 3.29 -55.62
CA ILE A 92 18.81 3.69 -54.21
C ILE A 92 17.37 4.01 -53.81
N VAL A 93 16.62 4.69 -54.69
CA VAL A 93 15.23 5.09 -54.40
C VAL A 93 14.31 3.88 -54.17
N SER A 94 14.55 2.75 -54.83
CA SER A 94 13.70 1.55 -54.68
C SER A 94 13.89 0.82 -53.36
N ILE A 95 14.98 1.09 -52.63
CA ILE A 95 15.26 0.46 -51.33
C ILE A 95 14.97 1.40 -50.14
N VAL A 96 14.48 2.62 -50.40
CA VAL A 96 14.17 3.61 -49.35
C VAL A 96 12.98 3.09 -48.52
N PRO A 97 13.15 2.90 -47.20
CA PRO A 97 12.04 2.47 -46.34
C PRO A 97 10.95 3.56 -46.20
N ASN A 98 9.72 3.17 -45.87
CA ASN A 98 8.55 4.07 -45.81
C ASN A 98 8.67 5.24 -44.81
N ASP A 99 9.54 5.15 -43.81
CA ASP A 99 9.82 6.20 -42.82
C ASP A 99 10.87 7.22 -43.30
N PHE A 100 11.47 6.98 -44.46
CA PHE A 100 12.35 7.91 -45.18
C PHE A 100 11.63 8.44 -46.41
N PHE A 101 12.00 9.65 -46.84
CA PHE A 101 11.44 10.27 -48.05
C PHE A 101 12.53 10.92 -48.89
N VAL A 102 12.33 11.00 -50.19
CA VAL A 102 13.28 11.65 -51.09
C VAL A 102 13.05 13.17 -51.04
N ILE A 103 14.09 13.94 -50.68
CA ILE A 103 14.06 15.40 -50.73
C ILE A 103 14.41 15.89 -52.13
N SER A 104 15.48 15.35 -52.73
CA SER A 104 15.87 15.69 -54.10
C SER A 104 16.60 14.54 -54.79
N ARG A 105 16.46 14.50 -56.12
CA ARG A 105 17.11 13.51 -56.99
C ARG A 105 17.77 14.22 -58.16
N LEU A 106 19.10 14.26 -58.15
CA LEU A 106 19.96 14.73 -59.22
C LEU A 106 20.70 13.54 -59.86
N PRO A 107 21.22 13.67 -61.09
CA PRO A 107 21.91 12.59 -61.78
C PRO A 107 23.14 12.05 -61.04
N ASP A 108 23.80 12.89 -60.23
CA ASP A 108 25.01 12.57 -59.46
C ASP A 108 24.75 12.47 -57.95
N LYS A 109 23.57 12.89 -57.46
CA LYS A 109 23.27 13.05 -56.03
C LYS A 109 21.82 12.70 -55.67
N ILE A 110 21.62 11.95 -54.60
CA ILE A 110 20.28 11.68 -54.02
C ILE A 110 20.28 12.18 -52.58
N LEU A 111 19.31 13.03 -52.23
CA LEU A 111 19.10 13.52 -50.88
C LEU A 111 17.82 12.92 -50.30
N LEU A 112 17.94 12.24 -49.17
CA LEU A 112 16.82 11.64 -48.42
C LEU A 112 16.62 12.36 -47.09
N GLY A 113 15.40 12.42 -46.60
CA GLY A 113 15.02 12.95 -45.30
C GLY A 113 14.45 11.87 -44.38
N TYR A 114 14.71 12.03 -43.08
CA TYR A 114 14.18 11.21 -42.00
C TYR A 114 13.75 12.10 -40.85
N PHE A 115 12.48 12.01 -40.44
CA PHE A 115 12.00 12.71 -39.24
C PHE A 115 12.25 11.84 -38.00
N THR A 116 12.98 12.39 -37.03
CA THR A 116 13.08 11.76 -35.71
C THR A 116 11.82 12.04 -34.88
N LYS A 117 11.72 11.39 -33.72
CA LYS A 117 10.63 11.63 -32.76
C LYS A 117 10.77 12.95 -31.99
N GLU A 118 11.90 13.67 -32.09
CA GLU A 118 12.11 14.93 -31.38
C GLU A 118 11.50 16.10 -32.16
N ILE A 119 10.81 17.00 -31.47
CA ILE A 119 10.43 18.32 -31.97
C ILE A 119 11.35 19.34 -31.31
N ARG A 120 11.94 20.23 -32.12
CA ARG A 120 12.81 21.30 -31.63
C ARG A 120 12.30 22.65 -32.16
N ASN A 121 12.02 23.56 -31.24
CA ASN A 121 11.42 24.87 -31.52
C ASN A 121 10.17 24.75 -32.42
N GLY A 122 9.28 23.80 -32.11
CA GLY A 122 8.05 23.55 -32.87
C GLY A 122 8.22 22.78 -34.19
N ASN A 123 9.44 22.53 -34.66
CA ASN A 123 9.70 21.80 -35.91
C ASN A 123 10.15 20.36 -35.63
N ARG A 124 9.63 19.39 -36.40
CA ARG A 124 10.13 18.00 -36.32
C ARG A 124 11.60 17.95 -36.73
N PHE A 125 12.42 17.35 -35.87
CA PHE A 125 13.86 17.27 -36.10
C PHE A 125 14.15 16.30 -37.24
N MET A 126 14.72 16.83 -38.32
CA MET A 126 15.01 16.07 -39.54
C MET A 126 16.51 15.79 -39.68
N ILE A 127 16.83 14.59 -40.14
CA ILE A 127 18.15 14.19 -40.59
C ILE A 127 18.09 14.00 -42.09
N GLU A 128 19.08 14.53 -42.79
CA GLU A 128 19.22 14.34 -44.23
C GLU A 128 20.38 13.39 -44.53
N ILE A 129 20.19 12.51 -45.50
CA ILE A 129 21.22 11.59 -46.00
C ILE A 129 21.50 11.95 -47.45
N LYS A 130 22.74 12.30 -47.74
CA LYS A 130 23.20 12.60 -49.10
C LYS A 130 24.00 11.43 -49.64
N PHE A 131 23.54 10.81 -50.72
CA PHE A 131 24.27 9.81 -51.50
C PHE A 131 24.86 10.43 -52.76
N GLU A 132 26.10 10.08 -53.08
CA GLU A 132 26.79 10.49 -54.30
C GLU A 132 27.06 9.30 -55.22
N SER A 133 27.12 9.56 -56.53
CA SER A 133 27.32 8.52 -57.57
C SER A 133 28.66 7.78 -57.46
N ASN A 134 29.64 8.34 -56.76
CA ASN A 134 30.95 7.72 -56.46
C ASN A 134 30.92 6.67 -55.33
N GLY A 135 29.75 6.38 -54.76
CA GLY A 135 29.61 5.43 -53.66
C GLY A 135 29.73 6.04 -52.26
N GLN A 136 30.00 7.34 -52.13
CA GLN A 136 30.07 8.03 -50.84
C GLN A 136 28.69 8.49 -50.36
N TRP A 137 28.54 8.57 -49.04
CA TRP A 137 27.34 9.10 -48.41
C TRP A 137 27.67 9.94 -47.18
N PHE A 138 26.80 10.91 -46.89
CA PHE A 138 26.98 11.88 -45.80
C PHE A 138 25.68 12.05 -45.02
N ILE A 139 25.81 12.34 -43.73
CA ILE A 139 24.69 12.68 -42.85
C ILE A 139 24.72 14.17 -42.57
N ILE A 140 23.59 14.84 -42.72
CA ILE A 140 23.42 16.26 -42.43
C ILE A 140 22.35 16.38 -41.35
N ALA A 141 22.64 17.11 -40.27
CA ALA A 141 21.69 17.39 -39.20
C ALA A 141 21.71 18.89 -38.86
N GLN A 142 20.54 19.55 -38.85
CA GLN A 142 20.42 21.01 -38.73
C GLN A 142 21.36 21.79 -39.68
N GLY A 143 21.45 21.37 -40.94
CA GLY A 143 22.30 22.02 -41.95
C GLY A 143 23.81 21.84 -41.77
N LYS A 144 24.27 21.03 -40.79
CA LYS A 144 25.69 20.70 -40.60
C LYS A 144 25.98 19.28 -41.09
N GLN A 145 26.90 19.13 -42.03
CA GLN A 145 27.42 17.83 -42.44
C GLN A 145 28.26 17.23 -41.30
N LEU A 146 27.93 16.01 -40.90
CA LEU A 146 28.59 15.29 -39.81
C LEU A 146 29.78 14.48 -40.33
N SER A 147 30.84 14.40 -39.53
CA SER A 147 31.97 13.50 -39.81
C SER A 147 31.62 12.09 -39.35
N LEU A 148 31.49 11.15 -40.29
CA LEU A 148 31.20 9.74 -40.01
C LEU A 148 32.22 9.12 -39.04
N ILE A 149 33.49 9.52 -39.16
CA ILE A 149 34.58 9.08 -38.27
C ILE A 149 34.35 9.55 -36.83
N GLU A 150 33.92 10.80 -36.63
CA GLU A 150 33.68 11.36 -35.29
C GLU A 150 32.49 10.67 -34.59
N ILE A 151 31.47 10.26 -35.34
CA ILE A 151 30.31 9.52 -34.81
C ILE A 151 30.54 8.01 -34.72
N SER A 152 31.74 7.53 -35.06
CA SER A 152 32.13 6.10 -35.03
C SER A 152 31.36 5.24 -36.05
N ILE A 153 31.19 5.74 -37.28
CA ILE A 153 30.70 5.00 -38.44
C ILE A 153 31.86 4.82 -39.41
N GLU A 154 32.04 3.60 -39.92
CA GLU A 154 33.01 3.32 -40.98
C GLU A 154 32.53 3.89 -42.31
N ASN A 155 33.41 4.63 -43.00
CA ASN A 155 33.11 5.25 -44.29
C ASN A 155 33.21 4.20 -45.42
N ASN A 156 32.33 3.21 -45.38
CA ASN A 156 32.22 2.16 -46.39
C ASN A 156 31.28 2.64 -47.51
N SER A 157 31.61 2.28 -48.76
CA SER A 157 30.76 2.59 -49.92
C SER A 157 29.39 1.94 -49.76
N TYR A 158 28.30 2.71 -49.90
CA TYR A 158 26.94 2.16 -49.77
C TYR A 158 26.62 1.11 -50.84
N LEU A 159 27.36 1.12 -51.97
CA LEU A 159 27.23 0.16 -53.07
C LEU A 159 27.59 -1.29 -52.64
N ASN A 160 28.37 -1.43 -51.56
CA ASN A 160 28.83 -2.70 -51.02
C ASN A 160 28.08 -3.13 -49.75
N MET A 161 27.10 -2.35 -49.30
CA MET A 161 26.38 -2.59 -48.05
C MET A 161 25.17 -3.49 -48.30
N SER A 162 24.90 -4.42 -47.36
CA SER A 162 23.64 -5.17 -47.36
C SER A 162 22.46 -4.19 -47.30
N ASN A 163 21.40 -4.42 -48.07
CA ASN A 163 20.35 -3.48 -48.53
C ASN A 163 19.67 -2.54 -47.49
N HIS A 164 20.03 -2.56 -46.19
CA HIS A 164 19.39 -1.77 -45.13
C HIS A 164 20.33 -1.16 -44.07
N SER A 165 21.64 -1.39 -44.09
CA SER A 165 22.51 -0.99 -42.96
C SER A 165 22.72 0.53 -42.83
N VAL A 166 22.68 1.29 -43.92
CA VAL A 166 22.76 2.77 -43.86
C VAL A 166 21.53 3.36 -43.15
N PHE A 167 20.33 2.91 -43.50
CA PHE A 167 19.07 3.40 -42.92
C PHE A 167 18.95 3.05 -41.43
N GLU A 168 19.30 1.82 -41.06
CA GLU A 168 19.34 1.40 -39.65
C GLU A 168 20.34 2.22 -38.84
N THR A 169 21.51 2.53 -39.41
CA THR A 169 22.51 3.37 -38.75
C THR A 169 21.95 4.75 -38.43
N VAL A 170 21.16 5.33 -39.34
CA VAL A 170 20.54 6.66 -39.15
C VAL A 170 19.43 6.62 -38.10
N ARG A 171 18.59 5.57 -38.06
CA ARG A 171 17.56 5.38 -37.03
C ARG A 171 18.14 5.29 -35.61
N GLN A 172 19.37 4.79 -35.47
CA GLN A 172 20.02 4.52 -34.20
C GLN A 172 20.89 5.68 -33.67
N LEU A 173 20.99 6.79 -34.39
CA LEU A 173 21.77 7.95 -33.97
C LEU A 173 21.25 8.51 -32.63
N ASN A 174 22.18 8.79 -31.71
CA ASN A 174 21.89 9.45 -30.45
C ASN A 174 22.13 10.95 -30.56
N PHE A 175 21.21 11.76 -30.06
CA PHE A 175 21.34 13.21 -30.08
C PHE A 175 21.77 13.76 -28.72
N CYS A 176 22.51 14.86 -28.76
CA CYS A 176 22.79 15.65 -27.57
C CYS A 176 21.48 16.29 -27.09
N SER A 177 21.11 16.10 -25.83
CA SER A 177 19.87 16.62 -25.24
C SER A 177 19.96 18.10 -24.84
N GLY A 178 21.17 18.68 -24.81
CA GLY A 178 21.39 19.97 -24.13
C GLY A 178 21.18 19.85 -22.61
N PHE A 179 21.52 20.90 -21.85
CA PHE A 179 21.34 20.91 -20.40
C PHE A 179 20.08 21.69 -20.01
N PRO A 180 19.36 21.28 -18.96
CA PRO A 180 18.11 21.94 -18.57
C PRO A 180 18.39 23.38 -18.10
N ALA A 181 17.52 24.31 -18.52
CA ALA A 181 17.50 25.65 -17.94
C ALA A 181 16.98 25.57 -16.49
N VAL A 182 17.78 25.93 -15.50
CA VAL A 182 17.37 25.91 -14.09
C VAL A 182 16.44 27.09 -13.83
N TYR A 183 15.23 26.83 -13.35
CA TYR A 183 14.32 27.87 -12.87
C TYR A 183 14.93 28.53 -11.61
N GLY A 184 15.24 29.82 -11.68
CA GLY A 184 15.63 30.62 -10.52
C GLY A 184 16.91 31.44 -10.61
N SER A 185 17.63 31.45 -11.73
CA SER A 185 18.71 32.41 -11.96
C SER A 185 18.55 33.11 -13.30
N HIS A 186 18.63 34.44 -13.30
CA HIS A 186 18.80 35.25 -14.51
C HIS A 186 20.18 34.95 -15.12
N ILE A 187 20.33 33.78 -15.74
CA ILE A 187 21.45 33.49 -16.63
C ILE A 187 21.11 34.23 -17.92
N GLN A 188 21.67 35.43 -18.09
CA GLN A 188 21.88 35.93 -19.44
C GLN A 188 22.73 34.87 -20.16
N PRO A 189 22.28 34.34 -21.31
CA PRO A 189 23.05 33.35 -22.03
C PRO A 189 24.40 33.97 -22.39
N ASP A 190 25.45 33.45 -21.76
CA ASP A 190 26.82 33.67 -22.21
C ASP A 190 26.87 33.47 -23.73
N VAL A 191 27.64 34.31 -24.45
CA VAL A 191 27.59 34.49 -25.91
C VAL A 191 27.76 33.17 -26.70
N SER A 192 28.20 32.11 -26.03
CA SER A 192 28.47 30.77 -26.52
C SER A 192 27.29 29.77 -26.51
N VAL A 193 26.12 30.07 -25.91
CA VAL A 193 24.95 29.15 -25.83
C VAL A 193 23.65 29.77 -26.37
N TYR A 194 22.70 28.94 -26.80
CA TYR A 194 21.34 29.33 -27.22
C TYR A 194 20.27 28.47 -26.53
N LYS A 195 19.05 29.01 -26.43
CA LYS A 195 17.86 28.32 -25.89
C LYS A 195 17.15 27.55 -26.99
N GLU A 196 16.76 26.32 -26.71
CA GLU A 196 16.03 25.43 -27.60
C GLU A 196 14.87 24.78 -26.83
N HIS A 197 13.66 24.89 -27.35
CA HIS A 197 12.49 24.21 -26.84
C HIS A 197 12.46 22.80 -27.43
N VAL A 198 12.39 21.76 -26.59
CA VAL A 198 12.44 20.37 -27.02
C VAL A 198 11.24 19.61 -26.45
N SER A 199 10.46 18.99 -27.33
CA SER A 199 9.34 18.09 -27.02
C SER A 199 9.41 16.82 -27.87
N ILE A 200 8.48 15.88 -27.66
CA ILE A 200 8.41 14.62 -28.42
C ILE A 200 7.15 14.66 -29.30
N PHE A 201 7.27 14.20 -30.54
CA PHE A 201 6.14 14.12 -31.46
C PHE A 201 5.01 13.23 -30.88
N GLY A 202 3.81 13.81 -30.72
CA GLY A 202 2.66 13.16 -30.06
C GLY A 202 2.56 13.40 -28.55
N ASP A 203 3.55 14.05 -27.93
CA ASP A 203 3.54 14.53 -26.54
C ASP A 203 4.10 15.96 -26.48
N GLU A 204 3.50 16.85 -27.26
CA GLU A 204 3.96 18.24 -27.40
C GLU A 204 3.78 19.05 -26.11
N ASN A 205 2.93 18.58 -25.19
CA ASN A 205 2.67 19.20 -23.89
C ASN A 205 3.81 19.01 -22.87
N SER A 206 4.80 18.16 -23.15
CA SER A 206 5.98 17.94 -22.28
C SER A 206 7.20 18.78 -22.69
N GLU A 207 6.97 19.93 -23.32
CA GLU A 207 8.04 20.82 -23.79
C GLU A 207 9.01 21.23 -22.67
N THR A 208 10.30 20.99 -22.91
CA THR A 208 11.38 21.38 -21.99
C THR A 208 12.32 22.37 -22.64
N ILE A 209 12.68 23.42 -21.90
CA ILE A 209 13.68 24.39 -22.35
C ILE A 209 15.07 23.86 -22.05
N ARG A 210 15.88 23.71 -23.11
CA ARG A 210 17.26 23.24 -23.07
C ARG A 210 18.21 24.34 -23.51
N LEU A 211 19.33 24.48 -22.82
CA LEU A 211 20.45 25.33 -23.22
C LEU A 211 21.47 24.47 -23.97
N ARG A 212 21.94 24.97 -25.12
CA ARG A 212 22.87 24.26 -26.00
C ARG A 212 23.99 25.20 -26.46
N SER A 213 25.22 24.69 -26.50
CA SER A 213 26.36 25.43 -27.07
C SER A 213 26.17 25.65 -28.58
N LYS A 214 26.54 26.84 -29.10
CA LYS A 214 26.60 27.12 -30.55
C LYS A 214 27.53 26.16 -31.30
N SER A 215 28.54 25.61 -30.61
CA SER A 215 29.48 24.61 -31.11
C SER A 215 29.06 23.16 -30.80
N CYS A 216 27.79 22.92 -30.46
CA CYS A 216 27.28 21.57 -30.21
C CYS A 216 27.45 20.68 -31.45
N LYS A 217 27.95 19.45 -31.24
CA LYS A 217 28.10 18.43 -32.29
C LYS A 217 26.79 17.78 -32.74
N ILE A 218 25.66 18.10 -32.09
CA ILE A 218 24.28 17.64 -32.36
C ILE A 218 24.10 16.13 -32.16
N VAL A 219 24.87 15.31 -32.84
CA VAL A 219 24.92 13.85 -32.74
C VAL A 219 26.05 13.42 -31.82
N LEU A 220 25.79 12.43 -30.98
CA LEU A 220 26.74 11.83 -30.06
C LEU A 220 27.39 10.59 -30.69
N PRO A 221 28.68 10.33 -30.44
CA PRO A 221 29.30 9.08 -30.87
C PRO A 221 28.62 7.86 -30.21
N PHE A 222 28.52 6.74 -30.95
CA PHE A 222 27.96 5.47 -30.43
C PHE A 222 28.67 4.97 -29.16
N LYS A 223 29.93 5.38 -28.93
CA LYS A 223 30.77 5.00 -27.79
C LYS A 223 30.43 5.67 -26.44
N THR A 224 29.38 6.48 -26.34
CA THR A 224 29.03 7.17 -25.08
C THR A 224 28.40 6.22 -24.05
N SER A 225 29.23 5.55 -23.26
CA SER A 225 28.86 4.53 -22.25
C SER A 225 28.21 5.08 -20.97
N ASN A 226 28.00 6.39 -20.84
CA ASN A 226 27.34 7.00 -19.68
C ASN A 226 25.96 7.55 -20.05
N VAL A 227 24.94 6.70 -19.87
CA VAL A 227 23.50 7.01 -20.04
C VAL A 227 23.06 8.23 -19.20
N ALA A 228 23.79 8.55 -18.13
CA ALA A 228 23.46 9.66 -17.23
C ALA A 228 23.72 11.06 -17.81
N SER A 229 24.39 11.21 -18.96
CA SER A 229 24.61 12.54 -19.55
C SER A 229 24.55 12.48 -21.08
N HIS A 230 23.37 12.62 -21.66
CA HIS A 230 23.16 12.84 -23.11
C HIS A 230 23.73 14.20 -23.59
N LEU A 231 24.93 14.58 -23.16
CA LEU A 231 25.57 15.88 -23.40
C LEU A 231 26.87 15.69 -24.17
N CYS A 232 27.05 16.44 -25.25
CA CYS A 232 28.33 16.49 -25.96
C CYS A 232 29.37 17.29 -25.16
N TYR A 233 30.66 17.11 -25.49
CA TYR A 233 31.78 17.78 -24.80
C TYR A 233 31.59 19.31 -24.69
N PHE A 234 31.19 19.97 -25.77
CA PHE A 234 30.97 21.43 -25.78
C PHE A 234 29.84 21.86 -24.85
N CYS A 235 28.72 21.12 -24.83
CA CYS A 235 27.62 21.42 -23.90
C CYS A 235 27.95 21.09 -22.44
N LYS A 236 28.86 20.14 -22.19
CA LYS A 236 29.39 19.86 -20.85
C LYS A 236 30.30 20.98 -20.35
N LYS A 237 31.20 21.49 -21.20
CA LYS A 237 32.12 22.59 -20.85
C LYS A 237 31.36 23.88 -20.50
N SER A 238 30.31 24.20 -21.27
CA SER A 238 29.44 25.36 -21.01
C SER A 238 28.60 25.26 -19.72
N LYS A 239 28.51 24.08 -19.07
CA LYS A 239 27.82 23.92 -17.77
C LYS A 239 28.69 24.37 -16.58
N CYS A 240 30.01 24.42 -16.73
CA CYS A 240 30.97 24.53 -15.61
C CYS A 240 31.71 25.89 -15.53
N SER A 241 31.11 27.00 -15.95
CA SER A 241 31.69 28.34 -15.74
C SER A 241 31.04 29.04 -14.55
N PRO A 242 31.65 29.09 -13.35
CA PRO A 242 31.25 30.00 -12.28
C PRO A 242 32.15 31.25 -12.30
N GLU A 243 31.56 32.43 -12.50
CA GLU A 243 32.25 33.68 -12.18
C GLU A 243 31.73 34.29 -10.87
N LYS A 244 32.72 34.84 -10.15
CA LYS A 244 32.75 35.39 -8.80
C LYS A 244 32.09 36.78 -8.73
N GLU A 245 31.85 37.22 -7.50
CA GLU A 245 31.74 38.60 -6.98
C GLU A 245 30.41 38.89 -6.29
N LYS A 246 30.32 39.60 -5.16
CA LYS A 246 31.19 40.00 -4.05
C LYS A 246 30.20 40.55 -3.01
N GLU A 247 30.55 40.43 -1.75
CA GLU A 247 29.91 41.15 -0.66
C GLU A 247 29.92 42.67 -0.95
N ASN A 248 28.77 43.34 -0.76
CA ASN A 248 28.77 44.61 -0.06
C ASN A 248 27.37 45.01 0.41
N SER A 249 27.36 45.34 1.70
CA SER A 249 26.36 46.04 2.49
C SER A 249 26.04 47.44 1.95
N ASN A 250 24.76 47.81 1.86
CA ASN A 250 24.14 48.84 2.70
C ASN A 250 22.77 49.29 2.14
N CYS A 251 21.88 49.56 3.09
CA CYS A 251 20.54 50.09 2.95
C CYS A 251 20.52 51.47 2.28
N THR A 252 19.42 51.81 1.61
CA THR A 252 18.71 53.08 1.85
C THR A 252 17.32 53.06 1.23
N GLU A 253 16.43 53.76 1.92
CA GLU A 253 14.98 53.81 1.83
C GLU A 253 14.47 54.95 0.90
N LEU A 254 13.24 54.74 0.37
CA LEU A 254 12.21 55.72 -0.06
C LEU A 254 12.38 56.47 -1.41
N PRO A 255 11.32 57.06 -2.00
CA PRO A 255 9.89 56.70 -2.04
C PRO A 255 9.26 56.73 -3.47
N LEU A 256 8.13 56.03 -3.66
CA LEU A 256 7.31 56.08 -4.89
C LEU A 256 6.37 57.30 -4.87
N GLU A 257 6.64 58.29 -5.72
CA GLU A 257 5.68 59.34 -6.07
C GLU A 257 4.91 59.00 -7.36
N LYS A 258 3.59 59.16 -7.28
CA LYS A 258 2.64 59.16 -8.39
C LYS A 258 2.89 60.38 -9.30
N LYS A 259 2.82 60.19 -10.63
CA LYS A 259 2.16 61.15 -11.54
C LYS A 259 1.76 60.52 -12.88
N SER A 260 0.45 60.53 -13.05
CA SER A 260 -0.39 60.47 -14.26
C SER A 260 0.22 60.98 -15.57
N LYS A 261 -0.03 60.24 -16.67
CA LYS A 261 -0.50 60.80 -17.94
C LYS A 261 -1.55 59.87 -18.58
N ILE A 262 -2.64 60.49 -19.01
CA ILE A 262 -3.86 59.93 -19.59
C ILE A 262 -3.71 59.80 -21.12
N ASN A 263 -4.22 58.66 -21.63
CA ASN A 263 -4.85 58.29 -22.92
C ASN A 263 -4.44 58.94 -24.26
N GLU A 264 -4.42 58.11 -25.31
CA GLU A 264 -5.49 58.12 -26.34
C GLU A 264 -5.57 56.82 -27.16
N ASN A 265 -6.75 56.17 -27.05
CA ASN A 265 -7.58 55.49 -28.05
C ASN A 265 -7.03 54.36 -28.94
N LYS A 266 -7.55 53.13 -28.77
CA LYS A 266 -8.68 52.56 -29.56
C LYS A 266 -8.98 51.10 -29.20
N ASP A 267 -10.16 50.91 -28.61
CA ASP A 267 -11.23 49.93 -28.92
C ASP A 267 -10.89 48.43 -29.11
N ASN A 268 -11.25 47.57 -28.13
CA ASN A 268 -12.52 46.82 -28.13
C ASN A 268 -12.56 45.62 -27.15
N GLU A 269 -13.74 45.47 -26.51
CA GLU A 269 -14.29 44.33 -25.75
C GLU A 269 -13.69 43.99 -24.37
N VAL A 270 -14.26 44.63 -23.36
CA VAL A 270 -14.16 44.28 -21.94
C VAL A 270 -15.03 43.06 -21.66
N SER A 271 -14.39 41.92 -21.39
CA SER A 271 -14.94 40.94 -20.44
C SER A 271 -14.79 41.51 -19.04
N GLU A 272 -15.90 41.76 -18.34
CA GLU A 272 -15.90 42.14 -16.92
C GLU A 272 -15.34 40.97 -16.08
N GLU A 273 -14.02 40.87 -15.95
CA GLU A 273 -13.41 40.11 -14.86
C GLU A 273 -13.39 41.00 -13.62
N VAL A 274 -14.41 40.85 -12.78
CA VAL A 274 -14.40 41.33 -11.40
C VAL A 274 -13.44 40.45 -10.61
N THR A 275 -12.26 40.96 -10.28
CA THR A 275 -11.32 40.31 -9.36
C THR A 275 -11.83 40.47 -7.93
N LEU A 276 -12.42 39.39 -7.38
CA LEU A 276 -12.90 39.37 -6.01
C LEU A 276 -11.73 39.37 -5.01
N ASN A 277 -11.78 40.26 -4.03
CA ASN A 277 -10.83 40.37 -2.92
C ASN A 277 -11.34 39.60 -1.69
N GLU A 278 -10.48 39.37 -0.67
CA GLU A 278 -10.85 38.65 0.55
C GLU A 278 -12.02 39.28 1.35
N GLY A 279 -12.37 40.55 1.06
CA GLY A 279 -13.54 41.23 1.61
C GLY A 279 -14.90 40.77 1.05
N ASP A 280 -14.96 40.31 -0.21
CA ASP A 280 -16.22 39.92 -0.88
C ASP A 280 -16.80 38.60 -0.33
N ASN A 281 -15.95 37.78 0.31
CA ASN A 281 -16.37 36.60 1.06
C ASN A 281 -17.19 36.99 2.32
N GLY A 282 -16.93 38.16 2.90
CA GLY A 282 -17.68 38.68 4.05
C GLY A 282 -19.13 38.98 3.69
N ASP A 283 -19.34 39.71 2.60
CA ASP A 283 -20.67 40.11 2.12
C ASP A 283 -21.53 38.91 1.73
N MET A 284 -20.95 37.91 1.06
CA MET A 284 -21.65 36.65 0.75
C MET A 284 -22.04 35.89 2.01
N THR A 285 -21.18 35.85 3.03
CA THR A 285 -21.50 35.20 4.31
C THR A 285 -22.62 35.95 5.04
N GLU A 286 -22.63 37.28 4.96
CA GLU A 286 -23.66 38.13 5.55
C GLU A 286 -25.02 37.98 4.82
N ILE A 287 -25.01 37.88 3.49
CA ILE A 287 -26.19 37.61 2.65
C ILE A 287 -26.74 36.21 2.95
N PHE A 288 -25.90 35.17 3.01
CA PHE A 288 -26.36 33.82 3.32
C PHE A 288 -26.87 33.68 4.75
N ASN A 289 -26.29 34.38 5.73
CA ASN A 289 -26.80 34.45 7.10
C ASN A 289 -28.16 35.18 7.17
N LYS A 290 -28.41 36.16 6.28
CA LYS A 290 -29.71 36.83 6.14
C LYS A 290 -30.77 35.97 5.44
N ILE A 291 -30.40 35.21 4.41
CA ILE A 291 -31.33 34.38 3.62
C ILE A 291 -31.66 33.05 4.33
N PHE A 292 -30.67 32.46 4.99
CA PHE A 292 -30.80 31.21 5.75
C PHE A 292 -30.31 31.40 7.18
N PRO A 293 -31.10 32.08 8.04
CA PRO A 293 -30.77 32.15 9.47
C PRO A 293 -30.61 30.72 10.01
N ASP A 294 -29.59 30.52 10.85
CA ASP A 294 -29.21 29.23 11.47
C ASP A 294 -28.56 28.18 10.53
N CYS A 295 -28.18 28.55 9.30
CA CYS A 295 -27.49 27.65 8.39
C CYS A 295 -26.03 27.41 8.79
N SER A 296 -25.64 26.16 9.05
CA SER A 296 -24.23 25.82 9.37
C SER A 296 -23.25 26.20 8.25
N VAL A 297 -22.01 26.54 8.59
CA VAL A 297 -20.93 26.88 7.63
C VAL A 297 -20.76 25.80 6.54
N LYS A 298 -20.95 24.52 6.89
CA LYS A 298 -20.89 23.41 5.94
C LYS A 298 -22.01 23.46 4.91
N MET A 299 -23.23 23.78 5.35
CA MET A 299 -24.38 23.91 4.47
C MET A 299 -24.25 25.15 3.59
N GLN A 300 -23.77 26.27 4.13
CA GLN A 300 -23.45 27.47 3.33
C GLN A 300 -22.41 27.14 2.24
N THR A 301 -21.30 26.49 2.62
CA THR A 301 -20.26 26.04 1.67
C THR A 301 -20.83 25.10 0.60
N PHE A 302 -21.77 24.23 0.98
CA PHE A 302 -22.44 23.32 0.05
C PHE A 302 -23.30 24.08 -0.95
N LEU A 303 -24.16 24.98 -0.49
CA LEU A 303 -25.05 25.80 -1.33
C LEU A 303 -24.25 26.69 -2.28
N LEU A 304 -23.20 27.35 -1.80
CA LEU A 304 -22.27 28.13 -2.63
C LEU A 304 -21.65 27.26 -3.73
N SER A 305 -21.18 26.06 -3.37
CA SER A 305 -20.62 25.12 -4.34
C SER A 305 -21.65 24.62 -5.35
N GLN A 306 -22.93 24.54 -5.00
CA GLN A 306 -24.00 24.21 -5.94
C GLN A 306 -24.24 25.37 -6.92
N ASN A 307 -24.33 26.61 -6.42
CA ASN A 307 -24.53 27.79 -7.27
C ASN A 307 -23.39 27.95 -8.29
N MET A 308 -22.14 27.90 -7.84
CA MET A 308 -20.98 27.96 -8.73
C MET A 308 -20.94 26.80 -9.75
N ALA A 309 -21.51 25.64 -9.41
CA ALA A 309 -21.54 24.50 -10.32
C ALA A 309 -22.66 24.58 -11.37
N LEU A 310 -23.73 25.35 -11.09
CA LEU A 310 -24.81 25.67 -12.04
C LEU A 310 -24.29 26.64 -13.12
N GLU A 311 -23.54 27.66 -12.70
CA GLU A 311 -22.99 28.69 -13.60
C GLU A 311 -21.84 28.20 -14.50
N ARG A 312 -21.25 27.04 -14.18
CA ARG A 312 -20.06 26.52 -14.88
C ARG A 312 -20.35 25.29 -15.72
N HIS A 313 -19.67 25.23 -16.86
CA HIS A 313 -19.64 24.04 -17.71
C HIS A 313 -19.19 22.79 -16.92
N PRO A 314 -19.79 21.59 -17.13
CA PRO A 314 -19.46 20.37 -16.40
C PRO A 314 -17.96 20.03 -16.29
N PHE A 315 -17.17 20.30 -17.32
CA PHE A 315 -15.71 20.08 -17.34
C PHE A 315 -14.90 21.18 -16.63
N GLY A 316 -15.49 22.36 -16.36
CA GLY A 316 -14.84 23.49 -15.69
C GLY A 316 -15.16 23.61 -14.19
N ARG A 317 -15.98 22.70 -13.64
CA ARG A 317 -16.37 22.70 -12.23
C ARG A 317 -15.17 22.39 -11.34
N ARG A 318 -14.86 23.30 -10.41
CA ARG A 318 -13.87 23.11 -9.34
C ARG A 318 -14.60 22.92 -8.02
N TRP A 319 -14.25 21.87 -7.29
CA TRP A 319 -14.93 21.49 -6.06
C TRP A 319 -14.14 21.94 -4.85
N ASN A 320 -14.84 22.49 -3.85
CA ASN A 320 -14.26 22.71 -2.53
C ASN A 320 -13.90 21.35 -1.89
N LYS A 321 -12.78 21.31 -1.14
CA LYS A 321 -12.26 20.10 -0.48
C LYS A 321 -13.29 19.46 0.45
N GLU A 322 -14.08 20.29 1.13
CA GLU A 322 -15.12 19.84 2.06
C GLU A 322 -16.26 19.12 1.34
N ILE A 323 -16.59 19.56 0.13
CA ILE A 323 -17.60 18.92 -0.74
C ILE A 323 -17.07 17.59 -1.25
N ILE A 324 -15.81 17.53 -1.67
CA ILE A 324 -15.16 16.27 -2.06
C ILE A 324 -15.18 15.28 -0.90
N ARG A 325 -14.83 15.71 0.32
CA ARG A 325 -14.89 14.86 1.52
C ARG A 325 -16.29 14.34 1.80
N LEU A 326 -17.28 15.22 1.81
CA LEU A 326 -18.69 14.84 2.01
C LEU A 326 -19.13 13.81 0.98
N CYS A 327 -18.83 14.05 -0.29
CA CYS A 327 -19.20 13.17 -1.40
C CYS A 327 -18.43 11.83 -1.35
N LEU A 328 -17.15 11.84 -0.93
CA LEU A 328 -16.37 10.62 -0.70
C LEU A 328 -17.01 9.77 0.40
N THR A 329 -17.31 10.36 1.55
CA THR A 329 -17.94 9.65 2.67
C THR A 329 -19.31 9.09 2.27
N LEU A 330 -20.14 9.90 1.60
CA LEU A 330 -21.46 9.48 1.13
C LEU A 330 -21.34 8.31 0.14
N ARG A 331 -20.45 8.42 -0.84
CA ARG A 331 -20.22 7.36 -1.83
C ARG A 331 -19.64 6.09 -1.22
N CYS A 332 -18.72 6.19 -0.27
CA CYS A 332 -18.15 5.01 0.40
C CYS A 332 -19.21 4.25 1.20
N ARG A 333 -20.20 4.93 1.77
CA ARG A 333 -21.30 4.32 2.54
C ARG A 333 -22.43 3.79 1.66
N SER A 334 -22.80 4.53 0.62
CA SER A 334 -23.84 4.13 -0.33
C SER A 334 -23.47 4.56 -1.75
N PRO A 335 -22.75 3.71 -2.51
CA PRO A 335 -22.45 4.00 -3.91
C PRO A 335 -23.72 4.18 -4.75
N LYS A 336 -24.75 3.35 -4.51
CA LYS A 336 -26.04 3.43 -5.22
C LYS A 336 -26.77 4.73 -4.90
N GLY A 337 -26.90 5.08 -3.62
CA GLY A 337 -27.55 6.33 -3.21
C GLY A 337 -26.83 7.57 -3.75
N TYR A 338 -25.49 7.56 -3.81
CA TYR A 338 -24.74 8.63 -4.43
C TYR A 338 -25.02 8.77 -5.94
N ILE A 339 -25.09 7.65 -6.66
CA ILE A 339 -25.40 7.64 -8.10
C ILE A 339 -26.82 8.16 -8.34
N GLU A 340 -27.79 7.71 -7.56
CA GLU A 340 -29.19 8.13 -7.67
C GLU A 340 -29.36 9.63 -7.39
N LEU A 341 -28.77 10.14 -6.30
CA LEU A 341 -28.77 11.59 -6.00
C LEU A 341 -28.15 12.40 -7.12
N ARG A 342 -27.03 11.93 -7.70
CA ARG A 342 -26.37 12.61 -8.80
C ARG A 342 -27.16 12.55 -10.11
N ASN A 343 -27.80 11.41 -10.41
CA ASN A 343 -28.53 11.19 -11.66
C ASN A 343 -29.93 11.80 -11.64
N SER A 344 -30.52 11.97 -10.45
CA SER A 344 -31.82 12.64 -10.27
C SER A 344 -31.81 14.12 -10.66
N ASN A 345 -30.62 14.71 -10.91
CA ASN A 345 -30.40 16.15 -11.07
C ASN A 345 -30.85 16.99 -9.86
N PHE A 346 -31.18 16.36 -8.73
CA PHE A 346 -31.50 17.06 -7.49
C PHE A 346 -30.28 17.83 -6.94
N LEU A 347 -29.07 17.26 -7.10
CA LEU A 347 -27.81 17.87 -6.69
C LEU A 347 -26.74 17.74 -7.78
N ILE A 348 -25.95 18.80 -7.96
CA ILE A 348 -24.75 18.75 -8.78
C ILE A 348 -23.60 18.24 -7.92
N LEU A 349 -23.18 17.00 -8.18
CA LEU A 349 -22.15 16.32 -7.38
C LEU A 349 -20.90 15.95 -8.21
N PRO A 350 -19.72 15.85 -7.56
CA PRO A 350 -18.48 15.39 -8.19
C PRO A 350 -18.63 14.10 -9.00
N SER A 351 -17.82 13.98 -10.06
CA SER A 351 -17.83 12.78 -10.90
C SER A 351 -17.26 11.56 -10.18
N HIS A 352 -17.67 10.37 -10.63
CA HIS A 352 -17.15 9.12 -10.11
C HIS A 352 -15.62 9.04 -10.23
N ASN A 353 -15.07 9.46 -11.37
CA ASN A 353 -13.64 9.41 -11.62
C ASN A 353 -12.86 10.34 -10.69
N LEU A 354 -13.39 11.52 -10.40
CA LEU A 354 -12.76 12.47 -9.48
C LEU A 354 -12.70 11.89 -8.06
N LEU A 355 -13.82 11.37 -7.55
CA LEU A 355 -13.86 10.74 -6.24
C LEU A 355 -12.97 9.50 -6.17
N GLN A 356 -12.91 8.68 -7.23
CA GLN A 356 -12.04 7.50 -7.25
C GLN A 356 -10.55 7.89 -7.16
N ARG A 357 -10.13 8.97 -7.84
CA ARG A 357 -8.77 9.51 -7.76
C ARG A 357 -8.42 9.95 -6.33
N TYR A 358 -9.32 10.67 -5.66
CA TYR A 358 -9.08 11.07 -4.27
C TYR A 358 -9.13 9.90 -3.30
N LYS A 359 -10.06 8.96 -3.47
CA LYS A 359 -10.16 7.75 -2.65
C LYS A 359 -8.86 6.95 -2.66
N ASN A 360 -8.21 6.87 -3.82
CA ASN A 360 -6.98 6.10 -4.03
C ASN A 360 -5.73 6.98 -4.00
N SER A 361 -5.76 8.15 -3.36
CA SER A 361 -4.59 9.02 -3.28
C SER A 361 -3.48 8.43 -2.41
N VAL A 362 -3.84 7.63 -1.41
CA VAL A 362 -2.91 6.80 -0.64
C VAL A 362 -3.01 5.39 -1.17
N GLU A 363 -1.88 4.87 -1.63
CA GLU A 363 -1.84 3.55 -2.24
C GLU A 363 -1.77 2.44 -1.19
N GLN A 364 -2.62 1.42 -1.37
CA GLN A 364 -2.66 0.25 -0.51
C GLN A 364 -1.73 -0.81 -1.07
N LYS A 365 -0.72 -1.18 -0.28
CA LYS A 365 0.30 -2.18 -0.60
C LYS A 365 0.53 -3.08 0.60
N SER A 366 1.06 -4.27 0.34
CA SER A 366 1.52 -5.14 1.42
C SER A 366 2.53 -4.40 2.30
N GLY A 367 2.41 -4.56 3.60
CA GLY A 367 3.35 -4.04 4.57
C GLY A 367 2.90 -2.79 5.31
N ILE A 368 3.84 -2.25 6.07
CA ILE A 368 3.69 -1.00 6.82
C ILE A 368 4.10 0.15 5.89
N ASN A 369 3.12 0.77 5.23
CA ASN A 369 3.36 1.89 4.31
C ASN A 369 3.55 3.21 5.09
N LYS A 370 4.63 3.95 4.80
CA LYS A 370 4.88 5.27 5.40
C LYS A 370 3.77 6.28 5.07
N GLU A 371 3.22 6.24 3.87
CA GLU A 371 2.10 7.12 3.49
C GLU A 371 0.85 6.84 4.33
N MET A 372 0.62 5.56 4.68
CA MET A 372 -0.47 5.17 5.58
C MET A 372 -0.27 5.69 7.00
N LEU A 373 0.96 5.63 7.52
CA LEU A 373 1.29 6.19 8.83
C LEU A 373 1.19 7.72 8.85
N HIS A 374 1.59 8.39 7.77
CA HIS A 374 1.35 9.83 7.63
C HIS A 374 -0.14 10.16 7.60
N TRP A 375 -0.96 9.37 6.90
CA TRP A 375 -2.41 9.55 6.90
C TRP A 375 -2.98 9.36 8.31
N MET A 376 -2.60 8.29 9.00
CA MET A 376 -3.00 8.03 10.39
C MET A 376 -2.65 9.19 11.32
N ALA A 377 -1.41 9.68 11.28
CA ALA A 377 -0.95 10.79 12.12
C ALA A 377 -1.71 12.09 11.79
N ASN A 378 -1.99 12.35 10.52
CA ASN A 378 -2.78 13.52 10.11
C ASN A 378 -4.24 13.40 10.55
N GLU A 379 -4.86 12.22 10.44
CA GLU A 379 -6.21 11.99 10.96
C GLU A 379 -6.27 12.20 12.46
N ALA A 380 -5.29 11.71 13.23
CA ALA A 380 -5.23 11.95 14.67
C ALA A 380 -5.13 13.45 15.01
N LYS A 381 -4.33 14.22 14.26
CA LYS A 381 -4.22 15.68 14.42
C LYS A 381 -5.53 16.40 14.05
N ILE A 382 -6.14 16.04 12.92
CA ILE A 382 -7.40 16.63 12.43
C ILE A 382 -8.55 16.34 13.40
N LYS A 383 -8.50 15.20 14.08
CA LYS A 383 -9.49 14.80 15.09
C LYS A 383 -9.20 15.32 16.49
N TYR A 384 -8.16 16.16 16.66
CA TYR A 384 -7.74 16.69 17.94
C TYR A 384 -7.62 15.59 19.01
N ILE A 385 -7.06 14.44 18.62
CA ILE A 385 -6.88 13.32 19.53
C ILE A 385 -5.99 13.78 20.69
N PRO A 386 -6.42 13.60 21.95
CA PRO A 386 -5.62 14.02 23.09
C PRO A 386 -4.41 13.08 23.25
N PRO A 387 -3.37 13.46 24.01
CA PRO A 387 -2.13 12.68 24.15
C PRO A 387 -2.35 11.22 24.55
N GLU A 388 -3.38 10.94 25.36
CA GLU A 388 -3.76 9.59 25.80
C GLU A 388 -4.23 8.71 24.63
N GLY A 389 -4.79 9.31 23.57
CA GLY A 389 -5.27 8.62 22.38
C GLY A 389 -4.17 8.19 21.42
N TYR A 390 -2.96 8.72 21.57
CA TYR A 390 -1.76 8.23 20.89
C TYR A 390 -1.18 6.98 21.54
N LYS A 391 -1.62 6.66 22.76
CA LYS A 391 -1.28 5.41 23.46
C LYS A 391 -2.38 4.38 23.22
N GLY A 392 -2.03 3.13 22.98
CA GLY A 392 -3.02 2.12 22.64
C GLY A 392 -2.47 0.72 22.47
N GLY A 393 -3.26 -0.15 21.87
CA GLY A 393 -2.88 -1.51 21.55
C GLY A 393 -2.77 -1.78 20.05
N LEU A 394 -2.07 -2.85 19.74
CA LEU A 394 -1.99 -3.45 18.41
C LEU A 394 -2.96 -4.64 18.32
N MET A 395 -3.96 -4.53 17.46
CA MET A 395 -4.89 -5.62 17.18
C MET A 395 -4.42 -6.37 15.95
N ILE A 396 -4.33 -7.70 16.06
CA ILE A 396 -3.83 -8.58 15.00
C ILE A 396 -4.85 -9.68 14.75
N ASP A 397 -5.30 -9.80 13.50
CA ASP A 397 -6.15 -10.91 13.08
C ASP A 397 -5.98 -11.21 11.59
N GLU A 398 -6.38 -12.40 11.16
CA GLU A 398 -6.31 -12.86 9.77
C GLU A 398 -7.70 -13.11 9.19
N MET A 399 -7.88 -12.73 7.91
CA MET A 399 -9.10 -13.05 7.17
C MET A 399 -8.77 -13.90 5.95
N SER A 400 -9.48 -15.01 5.76
CA SER A 400 -9.39 -15.79 4.52
C SER A 400 -9.88 -15.00 3.30
N ILE A 401 -9.13 -15.05 2.21
CA ILE A 401 -9.42 -14.43 0.91
C ILE A 401 -9.44 -15.48 -0.20
N GLN A 402 -9.97 -15.12 -1.37
CA GLN A 402 -9.85 -15.97 -2.55
C GLN A 402 -8.40 -15.96 -3.05
N PRO A 403 -7.72 -17.11 -3.12
CA PRO A 403 -6.39 -17.21 -3.71
C PRO A 403 -6.50 -16.94 -5.21
N ASP A 404 -5.80 -15.91 -5.68
CA ASP A 404 -5.84 -15.52 -7.08
C ASP A 404 -4.55 -14.80 -7.47
N PHE A 405 -4.19 -14.89 -8.75
CA PHE A 405 -3.02 -14.23 -9.32
C PHE A 405 -3.49 -13.13 -10.27
N GLN A 406 -3.15 -11.88 -9.95
CA GLN A 406 -3.73 -10.71 -10.60
C GLN A 406 -2.68 -9.74 -11.12
N PHE A 407 -2.98 -9.12 -12.26
CA PHE A 407 -2.13 -8.09 -12.87
C PHE A 407 -2.60 -6.70 -12.44
N GLY A 408 -1.76 -5.97 -11.72
CA GLY A 408 -1.92 -4.53 -11.48
C GLY A 408 -1.20 -3.74 -12.56
N LYS A 409 -1.87 -2.78 -13.21
CA LYS A 409 -1.18 -1.84 -14.12
C LYS A 409 -0.96 -0.51 -13.41
N LYS A 410 0.29 -0.08 -13.30
CA LYS A 410 0.64 1.19 -12.65
C LYS A 410 1.70 1.94 -13.42
N ASN A 411 1.42 3.20 -13.78
CA ASN A 411 2.33 4.06 -14.55
C ASN A 411 2.87 3.45 -15.86
N GLY A 412 2.15 2.48 -16.44
CA GLY A 412 2.58 1.73 -17.63
C GLY A 412 3.22 0.37 -17.33
N ASP A 413 3.71 0.16 -16.10
CA ASP A 413 4.30 -1.10 -15.66
C ASP A 413 3.23 -2.09 -15.19
N ILE A 414 3.52 -3.39 -15.34
CA ILE A 414 2.68 -4.49 -14.88
C ILE A 414 3.29 -5.05 -13.58
N GLU A 415 2.53 -4.97 -12.50
CA GLU A 415 2.84 -5.53 -11.18
C GLU A 415 2.05 -6.83 -10.98
N LEU A 416 2.69 -7.85 -10.41
CA LEU A 416 2.05 -9.12 -10.09
C LEU A 416 1.60 -9.12 -8.64
N ILE A 417 0.32 -9.39 -8.41
CA ILE A 417 -0.34 -9.28 -7.11
C ILE A 417 -1.00 -10.61 -6.76
N GLY A 418 -0.92 -11.00 -5.49
CA GLY A 418 -1.60 -12.21 -4.97
C GLY A 418 -0.66 -13.25 -4.36
N PHE A 419 0.65 -13.04 -4.38
CA PHE A 419 1.59 -13.88 -3.64
C PHE A 419 1.66 -13.50 -2.16
N THR A 420 2.17 -14.43 -1.35
CA THR A 420 2.50 -14.19 0.05
C THR A 420 3.64 -13.19 0.21
N GLU A 421 3.45 -12.22 1.10
CA GLU A 421 4.38 -11.14 1.38
C GLU A 421 4.30 -10.75 2.87
N CYS A 422 5.02 -11.45 3.75
CA CYS A 422 5.11 -11.12 5.18
C CYS A 422 6.24 -10.12 5.47
N THR A 423 7.49 -10.61 5.62
CA THR A 423 8.67 -9.77 5.84
C THR A 423 9.84 -10.24 4.96
N PRO A 424 10.73 -9.35 4.52
CA PRO A 424 11.94 -9.77 3.80
C PRO A 424 12.76 -10.79 4.60
N ASP A 425 12.79 -10.62 5.93
CA ASP A 425 13.50 -11.51 6.84
C ASP A 425 12.85 -12.90 6.90
N SER A 426 11.52 -13.01 6.80
CA SER A 426 10.85 -14.31 6.77
C SER A 426 11.11 -15.07 5.48
N ILE A 427 11.20 -14.37 4.35
CA ILE A 427 11.60 -14.98 3.07
C ILE A 427 13.02 -15.56 3.17
N VAL A 428 13.96 -14.83 3.79
CA VAL A 428 15.32 -15.33 4.02
C VAL A 428 15.30 -16.56 4.95
N PHE A 429 14.51 -16.52 6.02
CA PHE A 429 14.41 -17.61 6.98
C PHE A 429 13.81 -18.88 6.37
N GLU A 430 12.75 -18.77 5.57
CA GLU A 430 12.14 -19.91 4.85
C GLU A 430 13.08 -20.47 3.79
N ASN A 431 13.82 -19.61 3.07
CA ASN A 431 14.86 -20.05 2.13
C ASN A 431 15.97 -20.83 2.86
N MET A 432 16.37 -20.39 4.06
CA MET A 432 17.36 -21.11 4.88
C MET A 432 16.83 -22.46 5.38
N LYS A 433 15.54 -22.53 5.76
CA LYS A 433 14.92 -23.73 6.30
C LYS A 433 14.64 -24.80 5.23
N THR A 434 14.19 -24.39 4.05
CA THR A 434 13.65 -25.30 3.02
C THR A 434 14.55 -25.48 1.81
N GLY A 435 15.53 -24.58 1.60
CA GLY A 435 16.41 -24.61 0.43
C GLY A 435 15.71 -24.30 -0.91
N LYS A 436 14.44 -23.86 -0.88
CA LYS A 436 13.62 -23.54 -2.06
C LYS A 436 13.04 -22.13 -1.93
N SER A 437 12.79 -21.48 -3.07
CA SER A 437 12.20 -20.14 -3.15
C SER A 437 10.88 -20.14 -3.93
N ASP A 438 9.99 -21.06 -3.60
CA ASP A 438 8.67 -21.16 -4.23
C ASP A 438 7.73 -20.08 -3.67
N ARG A 439 7.17 -19.24 -4.54
CA ARG A 439 6.16 -18.25 -4.15
C ARG A 439 4.78 -18.90 -4.09
N THR A 440 4.09 -18.75 -2.97
CA THR A 440 2.75 -19.28 -2.75
C THR A 440 1.69 -18.20 -2.94
N LEU A 441 0.54 -18.57 -3.46
CA LEU A 441 -0.61 -17.66 -3.49
C LEU A 441 -1.13 -17.44 -2.07
N ALA A 442 -1.48 -16.20 -1.78
CA ALA A 442 -2.04 -15.84 -0.49
C ALA A 442 -3.47 -16.37 -0.38
N THR A 443 -3.75 -17.01 0.75
CA THR A 443 -5.07 -17.55 1.11
C THR A 443 -5.72 -16.74 2.23
N HIS A 444 -4.94 -15.90 2.90
CA HIS A 444 -5.34 -15.05 4.00
C HIS A 444 -4.75 -13.65 3.85
N VAL A 445 -5.32 -12.69 4.58
CA VAL A 445 -4.76 -11.36 4.79
C VAL A 445 -4.64 -11.12 6.28
N LEU A 446 -3.42 -10.93 6.75
CA LEU A 446 -3.13 -10.47 8.09
C LEU A 446 -3.33 -8.95 8.16
N GLN A 447 -4.21 -8.50 9.04
CA GLN A 447 -4.53 -7.09 9.23
C GLN A 447 -4.04 -6.59 10.59
N LEU A 448 -3.34 -5.45 10.57
CA LEU A 448 -2.90 -4.76 11.78
C LEU A 448 -3.71 -3.46 11.95
N VAL A 449 -4.27 -3.28 13.15
CA VAL A 449 -5.04 -2.09 13.51
C VAL A 449 -4.51 -1.52 14.81
N PHE A 450 -4.24 -0.21 14.82
CA PHE A 450 -3.97 0.50 16.06
C PHE A 450 -5.29 0.86 16.74
N LEU A 451 -5.38 0.65 18.04
CA LEU A 451 -6.52 1.02 18.86
C LEU A 451 -6.06 1.81 20.09
N GLY A 452 -6.23 3.13 20.06
CA GLY A 452 -5.96 4.03 21.16
C GLY A 452 -6.97 3.92 22.30
N PHE A 453 -6.55 4.22 23.53
CA PHE A 453 -7.43 4.10 24.72
C PHE A 453 -8.66 5.03 24.66
N THR A 454 -8.53 6.17 23.99
CA THR A 454 -9.63 7.11 23.74
C THR A 454 -10.58 6.64 22.62
N GLY A 455 -10.31 5.49 22.01
CA GLY A 455 -11.12 4.89 20.94
C GLY A 455 -10.74 5.35 19.53
N PHE A 456 -9.62 6.06 19.36
CA PHE A 456 -9.03 6.28 18.05
C PHE A 456 -8.57 4.94 17.47
N ARG A 457 -9.02 4.59 16.27
CA ARG A 457 -8.72 3.34 15.60
C ARG A 457 -8.31 3.58 14.17
N PHE A 458 -7.27 2.89 13.72
CA PHE A 458 -6.78 3.07 12.37
C PHE A 458 -6.11 1.78 11.84
N PRO A 459 -6.62 1.19 10.75
CA PRO A 459 -5.92 0.11 10.06
C PRO A 459 -4.73 0.68 9.29
N PHE A 460 -3.52 0.30 9.67
CA PHE A 460 -2.30 0.94 9.16
C PHE A 460 -1.43 0.00 8.30
N ALA A 461 -1.64 -1.32 8.38
CA ALA A 461 -0.87 -2.28 7.62
C ALA A 461 -1.67 -3.57 7.37
N HIS A 462 -1.41 -4.20 6.22
CA HIS A 462 -1.97 -5.50 5.87
C HIS A 462 -0.94 -6.32 5.09
N PHE A 463 -1.01 -7.65 5.19
CA PHE A 463 -0.06 -8.57 4.57
C PHE A 463 -0.82 -9.75 3.95
N PRO A 464 -0.57 -10.10 2.68
CA PRO A 464 -1.09 -11.31 2.07
C PRO A 464 -0.29 -12.51 2.61
N THR A 465 -0.97 -13.45 3.25
CA THR A 465 -0.35 -14.61 3.92
C THR A 465 -1.05 -15.90 3.49
N THR A 466 -0.42 -17.04 3.73
CA THR A 466 -1.14 -18.32 3.76
C THR A 466 -1.65 -18.61 5.17
N THR A 467 -0.80 -18.38 6.17
CA THR A 467 -1.09 -18.24 7.60
C THR A 467 0.20 -17.72 8.21
N ALA A 468 0.18 -16.58 8.89
CA ALA A 468 1.39 -16.04 9.50
C ALA A 468 1.91 -16.96 10.60
N THR A 469 3.21 -17.27 10.57
CA THR A 469 3.86 -18.08 11.59
C THR A 469 4.15 -17.26 12.86
N GLY A 470 4.38 -17.93 14.00
CA GLY A 470 4.64 -17.24 15.27
C GLY A 470 5.87 -16.30 15.24
N TYR A 471 6.93 -16.67 14.49
CA TYR A 471 8.12 -15.82 14.35
C TYR A 471 7.88 -14.64 13.41
N GLU A 472 7.08 -14.80 12.36
CA GLU A 472 6.67 -13.69 11.48
C GLU A 472 5.86 -12.66 12.25
N LEU A 473 4.88 -13.13 13.03
CA LEU A 473 4.07 -12.27 13.89
C LEU A 473 4.94 -11.53 14.92
N TYR A 474 5.91 -12.21 15.53
CA TYR A 474 6.89 -11.59 16.42
C TYR A 474 7.67 -10.45 15.75
N LEU A 475 8.20 -10.69 14.53
CA LEU A 475 8.92 -9.66 13.77
C LEU A 475 8.00 -8.49 13.37
N LEU A 476 6.77 -8.79 12.97
CA LEU A 476 5.77 -7.78 12.59
C LEU A 476 5.32 -6.93 13.77
N LEU A 477 5.15 -7.52 14.96
CA LEU A 477 4.88 -6.79 16.20
C LEU A 477 5.97 -5.75 16.45
N TRP A 478 7.22 -6.17 16.47
CA TRP A 478 8.36 -5.28 16.76
C TRP A 478 8.56 -4.20 15.70
N LYS A 479 8.42 -4.56 14.42
CA LYS A 479 8.43 -3.58 13.33
C LYS A 479 7.28 -2.57 13.46
N SER A 480 6.10 -3.01 13.89
CA SER A 480 4.96 -2.12 14.14
C SER A 480 5.21 -1.18 15.32
N VAL A 481 5.75 -1.70 16.43
CA VAL A 481 6.14 -0.89 17.60
C VAL A 481 7.13 0.21 17.20
N GLN A 482 8.17 -0.14 16.45
CA GLN A 482 9.16 0.81 15.95
C GLN A 482 8.55 1.85 15.00
N MET A 483 7.79 1.39 14.00
CA MET A 483 7.26 2.29 12.97
C MET A 483 6.19 3.23 13.53
N LEU A 484 5.34 2.77 14.44
CA LEU A 484 4.31 3.61 15.07
C LEU A 484 4.92 4.64 16.02
N SER A 485 5.99 4.29 16.75
CA SER A 485 6.68 5.22 17.66
C SER A 485 7.30 6.40 16.91
N MET A 486 7.84 6.18 15.71
CA MET A 486 8.35 7.24 14.84
C MET A 486 7.29 8.27 14.43
N PHE A 487 6.00 7.93 14.51
CA PHE A 487 4.86 8.80 14.20
C PHE A 487 4.14 9.32 15.46
N GLY A 488 4.71 9.09 16.64
CA GLY A 488 4.17 9.55 17.92
C GLY A 488 3.14 8.61 18.56
N PHE A 489 2.89 7.43 17.99
CA PHE A 489 1.97 6.43 18.55
C PHE A 489 2.73 5.42 19.42
N CYS A 490 2.18 5.13 20.59
CA CYS A 490 2.79 4.25 21.57
C CYS A 490 1.94 2.99 21.77
N ILE A 491 2.53 1.83 21.51
CA ILE A 491 1.90 0.52 21.72
C ILE A 491 2.21 0.06 23.15
N GLU A 492 1.17 -0.14 23.95
CA GLU A 492 1.24 -0.64 25.33
C GLU A 492 0.74 -2.08 25.45
N TYR A 493 -0.04 -2.58 24.50
CA TYR A 493 -0.48 -3.98 24.50
C TYR A 493 -0.64 -4.53 23.09
N VAL A 494 -0.58 -5.85 22.98
CA VAL A 494 -0.98 -6.58 21.77
C VAL A 494 -2.17 -7.46 22.12
N SER A 495 -3.19 -7.46 21.26
CA SER A 495 -4.32 -8.36 21.41
C SER A 495 -4.54 -9.19 20.15
N THR A 496 -4.68 -10.50 20.37
CA THR A 496 -4.80 -11.50 19.32
C THR A 496 -5.88 -12.50 19.67
N ASP A 497 -6.38 -13.21 18.66
CA ASP A 497 -7.09 -14.45 18.90
C ASP A 497 -6.13 -15.52 19.50
N GLY A 498 -6.66 -16.71 19.81
CA GLY A 498 -5.79 -17.82 20.20
C GLY A 498 -5.70 -18.89 19.11
N ALA A 499 -5.27 -18.51 17.92
CA ALA A 499 -4.66 -19.39 16.94
C ALA A 499 -3.31 -19.94 17.46
N GLN A 500 -2.81 -21.02 16.84
CA GLN A 500 -1.56 -21.63 17.28
C GLN A 500 -0.35 -20.72 17.05
N SER A 501 -0.30 -20.02 15.91
CA SER A 501 0.75 -19.05 15.59
C SER A 501 0.82 -17.90 16.60
N ASN A 502 -0.32 -17.37 17.03
CA ASN A 502 -0.40 -16.33 18.07
C ASN A 502 0.12 -16.82 19.42
N ARG A 503 -0.19 -18.06 19.82
CA ARG A 503 0.41 -18.69 21.01
C ARG A 503 1.92 -18.90 20.88
N ASP A 504 2.40 -19.22 19.69
CA ASP A 504 3.84 -19.39 19.47
C ASP A 504 4.58 -18.04 19.51
N MET A 505 3.97 -16.96 19.00
CA MET A 505 4.44 -15.59 19.23
C MET A 505 4.46 -15.26 20.73
N MET A 506 3.41 -15.60 21.47
CA MET A 506 3.35 -15.39 22.93
C MET A 506 4.51 -16.07 23.65
N LYS A 507 4.84 -17.31 23.30
CA LYS A 507 6.00 -18.03 23.89
C LYS A 507 7.34 -17.37 23.58
N LEU A 508 7.48 -16.74 22.41
CA LEU A 508 8.69 -15.98 22.06
C LEU A 508 8.80 -14.69 22.89
N LEU A 509 7.68 -14.04 23.20
CA LEU A 509 7.63 -12.82 24.01
C LEU A 509 7.72 -13.09 25.52
N LEU A 510 7.19 -14.23 25.97
CA LEU A 510 7.10 -14.66 27.36
C LEU A 510 7.72 -16.06 27.53
N PRO A 511 9.06 -16.17 27.50
CA PRO A 511 9.73 -17.46 27.69
C PRO A 511 9.38 -18.06 29.06
N GLY A 512 8.97 -19.33 29.09
CA GLY A 512 8.62 -20.03 30.33
C GLY A 512 7.23 -19.72 30.88
N PHE A 513 6.33 -19.13 30.09
CA PHE A 513 4.94 -18.90 30.49
C PHE A 513 4.22 -20.22 30.89
N ASP A 514 3.77 -20.30 32.13
CA ASP A 514 3.03 -21.42 32.71
C ASP A 514 1.65 -20.96 33.18
N SER A 515 0.58 -21.62 32.73
CA SER A 515 -0.79 -21.29 33.15
C SER A 515 -1.08 -21.73 34.59
N ALA A 516 -0.37 -22.74 35.10
CA ALA A 516 -0.57 -23.21 36.47
C ALA A 516 0.12 -22.31 37.50
N ASN A 517 1.22 -21.65 37.13
CA ASN A 517 1.94 -20.71 37.99
C ASN A 517 2.31 -19.44 37.21
N PRO A 518 1.31 -18.63 36.82
CA PRO A 518 1.57 -17.47 35.99
C PRO A 518 2.28 -16.38 36.79
N ILE A 519 3.35 -15.84 36.21
CA ILE A 519 4.17 -14.77 36.83
C ILE A 519 3.77 -13.41 36.29
N THR A 520 3.76 -13.26 34.96
CA THR A 520 3.39 -12.01 34.28
C THR A 520 3.03 -12.27 32.82
N CYS A 521 2.23 -11.39 32.23
CA CYS A 521 1.96 -11.30 30.80
C CYS A 521 2.62 -10.06 30.17
N SER A 522 3.54 -9.42 30.90
CA SER A 522 4.30 -8.27 30.45
C SER A 522 5.67 -8.64 29.90
N PHE A 523 6.12 -7.89 28.89
CA PHE A 523 7.45 -8.02 28.29
C PHE A 523 8.05 -6.64 28.00
N GLN A 524 9.38 -6.58 27.93
CA GLN A 524 10.12 -5.31 27.80
C GLN A 524 9.97 -4.73 26.39
N ASN A 525 9.67 -3.43 26.30
CA ASN A 525 9.74 -2.70 25.03
C ASN A 525 11.20 -2.42 24.65
N VAL A 526 11.63 -2.94 23.50
CA VAL A 526 13.02 -2.75 23.02
C VAL A 526 13.23 -1.44 22.26
N TYR A 527 12.17 -0.72 21.88
CA TYR A 527 12.26 0.49 21.06
C TYR A 527 11.80 1.77 21.76
N ASN A 528 11.16 1.69 22.93
CA ASN A 528 10.66 2.87 23.62
C ASN A 528 11.08 2.91 25.10
N VAL A 529 11.90 3.91 25.43
CA VAL A 529 12.38 4.14 26.80
C VAL A 529 11.25 4.69 27.71
N THR A 530 10.26 5.38 27.14
CA THR A 530 9.12 5.97 27.87
C THR A 530 7.96 4.99 28.11
N CYS A 531 7.84 3.95 27.28
CA CYS A 531 6.86 2.88 27.43
C CYS A 531 7.60 1.57 27.60
N GLN A 532 8.06 1.32 28.83
CA GLN A 532 9.00 0.25 29.12
C GLN A 532 8.41 -1.14 29.01
N LYS A 533 7.09 -1.29 29.17
CA LYS A 533 6.42 -2.60 29.15
C LYS A 533 5.30 -2.65 28.12
N LEU A 534 5.17 -3.80 27.46
CA LEU A 534 4.00 -4.19 26.69
C LEU A 534 3.32 -5.37 27.37
N PHE A 535 2.00 -5.51 27.16
CA PHE A 535 1.21 -6.61 27.70
C PHE A 535 0.62 -7.46 26.57
N PHE A 536 0.69 -8.79 26.73
CA PHE A 536 0.07 -9.73 25.80
C PHE A 536 -1.33 -10.12 26.31
N ILE A 537 -2.37 -9.84 25.51
CA ILE A 537 -3.76 -10.03 25.93
C ILE A 537 -4.52 -10.86 24.90
N MET A 538 -4.94 -12.06 25.27
CA MET A 538 -5.84 -12.86 24.42
C MET A 538 -7.24 -12.26 24.38
N ASP A 539 -7.88 -12.31 23.21
CA ASP A 539 -9.23 -11.77 23.02
C ASP A 539 -10.26 -12.43 23.95
N PHE A 540 -10.96 -11.59 24.70
CA PHE A 540 -11.98 -12.00 25.68
C PHE A 540 -13.12 -12.81 25.05
N SER A 541 -13.69 -12.35 23.93
CA SER A 541 -14.82 -13.02 23.27
C SER A 541 -14.42 -14.42 22.81
N HIS A 542 -13.20 -14.56 22.30
CA HIS A 542 -12.64 -15.86 21.91
C HIS A 542 -12.39 -16.78 23.13
N VAL A 543 -11.95 -16.24 24.27
CA VAL A 543 -11.78 -17.01 25.51
C VAL A 543 -13.12 -17.59 25.98
N ILE A 544 -14.17 -16.77 26.09
CA ILE A 544 -15.51 -17.25 26.50
C ILE A 544 -16.03 -18.32 25.54
N LYS A 545 -15.88 -18.10 24.23
CA LYS A 545 -16.22 -19.09 23.19
C LYS A 545 -15.49 -20.42 23.39
N LYS A 546 -14.20 -20.39 23.72
CA LYS A 546 -13.40 -21.59 24.00
C LYS A 546 -13.79 -22.30 25.29
N ILE A 547 -14.15 -21.57 26.34
CA ILE A 547 -14.69 -22.14 27.58
C ILE A 547 -15.98 -22.90 27.25
N ARG A 548 -16.95 -22.25 26.60
CA ARG A 548 -18.21 -22.90 26.18
C ARG A 548 -17.95 -24.14 25.33
N ASN A 549 -17.05 -24.07 24.35
CA ASN A 549 -16.72 -25.21 23.49
C ASN A 549 -16.00 -26.36 24.20
N ASN A 550 -15.35 -26.12 25.35
CA ASN A 550 -14.83 -27.18 26.21
C ASN A 550 -15.93 -27.81 27.05
N VAL A 551 -16.80 -26.98 27.65
CA VAL A 551 -17.96 -27.44 28.44
C VAL A 551 -18.90 -28.26 27.57
N SER A 552 -19.15 -27.86 26.33
CA SER A 552 -20.03 -28.60 25.39
C SER A 552 -19.51 -29.98 25.00
N LYS A 553 -18.23 -30.28 25.26
CA LYS A 553 -17.62 -31.60 25.02
C LYS A 553 -17.57 -32.46 26.29
N SER A 554 -18.06 -31.92 27.40
CA SER A 554 -18.01 -32.53 28.72
C SER A 554 -19.26 -33.37 29.00
N GLY A 555 -19.08 -34.64 29.34
CA GLY A 555 -20.15 -35.54 29.73
C GLY A 555 -19.69 -37.00 29.79
N THR A 556 -20.61 -37.89 30.13
CA THR A 556 -20.37 -39.33 30.29
C THR A 556 -20.54 -40.16 29.01
N ALA A 557 -21.17 -39.59 27.98
CA ALA A 557 -21.43 -40.30 26.72
C ALA A 557 -20.15 -40.60 25.94
N ALA A 558 -20.15 -41.66 25.13
CA ALA A 558 -18.97 -42.12 24.39
C ALA A 558 -18.38 -41.08 23.42
N PHE A 559 -19.20 -40.15 22.90
CA PHE A 559 -18.75 -39.07 22.01
C PHE A 559 -18.18 -37.86 22.76
N CYS A 560 -18.32 -37.79 24.09
CA CYS A 560 -17.76 -36.71 24.91
C CYS A 560 -16.24 -36.86 25.03
N LYS A 561 -15.51 -35.82 24.62
CA LYS A 561 -14.04 -35.79 24.67
C LYS A 561 -13.50 -35.34 26.03
N LYS A 562 -14.36 -34.79 26.89
CA LYS A 562 -14.04 -34.24 28.20
C LYS A 562 -15.01 -34.77 29.24
N HIS A 563 -14.60 -34.70 30.50
CA HIS A 563 -15.47 -34.92 31.65
C HIS A 563 -14.97 -34.03 32.79
N LEU A 564 -15.20 -32.73 32.62
CA LEU A 564 -14.67 -31.67 33.47
C LEU A 564 -15.07 -31.88 34.92
N LYS A 565 -14.11 -31.79 35.84
CA LYS A 565 -14.30 -32.06 37.27
C LYS A 565 -13.69 -30.92 38.08
N VAL A 566 -14.47 -30.30 38.95
CA VAL A 566 -14.00 -29.34 39.96
C VAL A 566 -14.22 -29.99 41.32
N ASN A 567 -13.15 -30.20 42.08
CA ASN A 567 -13.17 -30.99 43.31
C ASN A 567 -13.71 -32.40 43.04
N ASP A 568 -14.87 -32.76 43.63
CA ASP A 568 -15.56 -34.05 43.42
C ASP A 568 -16.84 -33.95 42.59
N LYS A 569 -17.06 -32.81 41.92
CA LYS A 569 -18.29 -32.54 41.17
C LYS A 569 -17.98 -32.30 39.71
N PHE A 570 -18.89 -32.74 38.83
CA PHE A 570 -18.70 -32.68 37.38
C PHE A 570 -19.39 -31.46 36.79
N ILE A 571 -18.81 -30.96 35.69
CA ILE A 571 -19.41 -29.92 34.84
C ILE A 571 -19.75 -30.59 33.52
N GLU A 572 -21.03 -30.75 33.21
CA GLU A 572 -21.49 -31.47 32.02
C GLU A 572 -22.40 -30.59 31.15
N TRP A 573 -22.35 -30.81 29.83
CA TRP A 573 -23.24 -30.09 28.92
C TRP A 573 -24.71 -30.41 29.14
N ASN A 574 -25.01 -31.61 29.64
CA ASN A 574 -26.38 -32.01 29.98
C ASN A 574 -26.98 -31.11 31.07
N HIS A 575 -26.19 -30.59 32.01
CA HIS A 575 -26.69 -29.63 33.00
C HIS A 575 -27.34 -28.41 32.34
N PHE A 576 -26.72 -27.87 31.29
CA PHE A 576 -27.22 -26.74 30.50
C PHE A 576 -28.47 -27.13 29.70
N LYS A 577 -28.43 -28.30 29.06
CA LYS A 577 -29.54 -28.82 28.26
C LYS A 577 -30.78 -29.06 29.12
N ASP A 578 -30.62 -29.67 30.29
CA ASP A 578 -31.74 -30.06 31.14
C ASP A 578 -32.41 -28.83 31.76
N ALA A 579 -31.62 -27.83 32.20
CA ALA A 579 -32.21 -26.58 32.68
C ALA A 579 -32.94 -25.81 31.56
N TYR A 580 -32.42 -25.82 30.32
CA TYR A 580 -33.11 -25.23 29.19
C TYR A 580 -34.44 -25.93 28.89
N LEU A 581 -34.43 -27.27 28.84
CA LEU A 581 -35.65 -28.05 28.61
C LEU A 581 -36.67 -27.89 29.73
N TRP A 582 -36.18 -27.73 30.97
CA TRP A 582 -37.03 -27.39 32.11
C TRP A 582 -37.61 -25.98 31.98
N ASP A 583 -36.82 -24.99 31.55
CA ASP A 583 -37.31 -23.61 31.38
C ASP A 583 -38.37 -23.49 30.28
N LEU A 584 -38.28 -24.32 29.24
CA LEU A 584 -39.31 -24.41 28.20
C LEU A 584 -40.67 -24.92 28.70
N GLN A 585 -40.71 -25.61 29.84
CA GLN A 585 -41.96 -26.06 30.45
C GLN A 585 -42.63 -24.94 31.26
N ASN A 586 -41.90 -23.87 31.60
CA ASN A 586 -42.44 -22.73 32.33
C ASN A 586 -43.31 -21.88 31.38
N PRO A 587 -44.52 -21.44 31.80
CA PRO A 587 -45.36 -20.53 31.01
C PRO A 587 -44.64 -19.22 30.65
N PHE A 588 -43.73 -18.78 31.52
CA PHE A 588 -42.84 -17.64 31.30
C PHE A 588 -41.39 -18.12 31.47
N PRO A 589 -40.64 -18.29 30.36
CA PRO A 589 -39.24 -18.67 30.44
C PRO A 589 -38.45 -17.65 31.27
N ILE A 590 -37.70 -18.16 32.24
CA ILE A 590 -36.82 -17.38 33.11
C ILE A 590 -35.74 -16.73 32.24
N TYR A 591 -35.17 -17.49 31.29
CA TYR A 591 -34.15 -16.98 30.39
C TYR A 591 -34.66 -16.75 28.96
N ARG A 592 -35.22 -15.56 28.72
CA ARG A 592 -35.89 -15.19 27.46
C ARG A 592 -35.02 -15.19 26.19
N LYS A 593 -33.71 -14.99 26.31
CA LYS A 593 -32.80 -14.96 25.13
C LYS A 593 -32.35 -16.35 24.70
N LEU A 594 -32.50 -17.35 25.57
CA LEU A 594 -31.97 -18.68 25.33
C LEU A 594 -32.79 -19.38 24.26
N THR A 595 -32.12 -19.77 23.17
CA THR A 595 -32.73 -20.46 22.03
C THR A 595 -32.13 -21.85 21.85
N GLN A 596 -32.75 -22.68 21.02
CA GLN A 596 -32.22 -23.99 20.66
C GLN A 596 -30.79 -23.93 20.11
N GLU A 597 -30.43 -22.86 19.37
CA GLU A 597 -29.09 -22.67 18.80
C GLU A 597 -28.00 -22.52 19.87
N HIS A 598 -28.36 -22.11 21.09
CA HIS A 598 -27.43 -22.02 22.22
C HIS A 598 -27.05 -23.39 22.80
N ILE A 599 -27.97 -24.37 22.73
CA ILE A 599 -27.82 -25.69 23.36
C ILE A 599 -27.45 -26.76 22.34
N PHE A 600 -28.10 -26.75 21.17
CA PHE A 600 -27.91 -27.70 20.08
C PHE A 600 -26.93 -27.13 19.05
N LEU A 601 -25.66 -27.15 19.42
CA LEU A 601 -24.60 -26.44 18.70
C LEU A 601 -24.25 -27.07 17.34
N THR A 602 -24.50 -26.32 16.27
CA THR A 602 -23.91 -26.59 14.94
C THR A 602 -22.45 -26.10 14.86
N SER A 603 -21.76 -26.40 13.75
CA SER A 603 -20.40 -25.89 13.49
C SER A 603 -20.37 -24.36 13.43
N GLU A 604 -21.40 -23.74 12.86
CA GLU A 604 -21.56 -22.29 12.75
C GLU A 604 -21.89 -21.66 14.12
N SER A 605 -22.78 -22.31 14.87
CA SER A 605 -23.18 -21.87 16.22
C SER A 605 -22.00 -21.86 17.22
N LYS A 606 -21.01 -22.74 17.00
CA LYS A 606 -19.76 -22.78 17.78
C LYS A 606 -18.87 -21.55 17.57
N MET A 607 -19.04 -20.83 16.46
CA MET A 607 -18.23 -19.66 16.10
C MET A 607 -18.81 -18.34 16.60
N ARG A 608 -20.11 -18.28 16.93
CA ARG A 608 -20.80 -17.07 17.38
C ARG A 608 -20.44 -16.73 18.83
N ASN A 609 -19.89 -15.53 19.04
CA ASN A 609 -19.46 -15.04 20.36
C ASN A 609 -20.67 -14.80 21.30
N HIS A 610 -21.73 -14.14 20.82
CA HIS A 610 -22.90 -13.82 21.65
C HIS A 610 -23.58 -15.07 22.24
N LEU A 611 -23.72 -16.16 21.46
CA LEU A 611 -24.29 -17.41 21.96
C LEU A 611 -23.45 -18.01 23.10
N ALA A 612 -22.12 -17.86 23.05
CA ALA A 612 -21.24 -18.36 24.11
C ALA A 612 -21.32 -17.49 25.37
N GLU A 613 -21.37 -16.17 25.20
CA GLU A 613 -21.57 -15.23 26.31
C GLU A 613 -22.92 -15.47 26.98
N ASP A 614 -24.00 -15.64 26.22
CA ASP A 614 -25.34 -15.90 26.76
C ASP A 614 -25.43 -17.22 27.55
N ILE A 615 -24.67 -18.26 27.17
CA ILE A 615 -24.56 -19.51 27.93
C ILE A 615 -23.77 -19.36 29.24
N LEU A 616 -22.91 -18.36 29.37
CA LEU A 616 -21.96 -18.23 30.48
C LEU A 616 -22.18 -16.98 31.34
N ASN A 617 -23.25 -16.23 31.10
CA ASN A 617 -23.57 -14.96 31.75
C ASN A 617 -24.40 -15.10 33.04
N LYS A 618 -24.82 -13.95 33.59
CA LYS A 618 -25.63 -13.85 34.81
C LYS A 618 -27.06 -14.38 34.65
N ASP A 619 -27.64 -14.29 33.45
CA ASP A 619 -28.99 -14.80 33.18
C ASP A 619 -29.01 -16.34 33.22
N MET A 620 -28.00 -16.99 32.63
CA MET A 620 -27.82 -18.45 32.76
C MET A 620 -27.54 -18.85 34.21
N LEU A 621 -26.74 -18.06 34.94
CA LEU A 621 -26.49 -18.32 36.37
C LEU A 621 -27.80 -18.36 37.16
N HIS A 622 -28.67 -17.37 36.93
CA HIS A 622 -29.97 -17.29 37.58
C HIS A 622 -30.85 -18.49 37.22
N LEU A 623 -30.93 -18.84 35.93
CA LEU A 623 -31.66 -20.04 35.48
C LEU A 623 -31.16 -21.31 36.18
N MET A 624 -29.84 -21.51 36.25
CA MET A 624 -29.26 -22.69 36.91
C MET A 624 -29.57 -22.76 38.41
N GLN A 625 -29.57 -21.62 39.09
CA GLN A 625 -29.90 -21.55 40.51
C GLN A 625 -31.35 -21.94 40.77
N VAL A 626 -32.30 -21.37 40.01
CA VAL A 626 -33.72 -21.72 40.14
C VAL A 626 -33.96 -23.18 39.74
N TYR A 627 -33.32 -23.66 38.68
CA TYR A 627 -33.40 -25.06 38.27
C TYR A 627 -32.92 -25.99 39.38
N LYS A 628 -31.80 -25.68 40.04
CA LYS A 628 -31.30 -26.46 41.19
C LYS A 628 -32.29 -26.48 42.36
N GLU A 629 -32.96 -25.36 42.65
CA GLU A 629 -33.98 -25.30 43.70
C GLU A 629 -35.17 -26.21 43.38
N SER A 630 -35.59 -26.27 42.11
CA SER A 630 -36.65 -27.18 41.65
C SER A 630 -36.31 -28.67 41.82
N GLN A 631 -35.02 -29.02 41.72
CA GLN A 631 -34.53 -30.41 41.86
C GLN A 631 -34.30 -30.86 43.32
N LYS A 632 -34.92 -30.18 44.31
CA LYS A 632 -34.71 -30.46 45.75
C LYS A 632 -33.24 -30.36 46.20
N LYS A 633 -32.49 -29.40 45.65
CA LYS A 633 -31.09 -29.10 46.00
C LYS A 633 -30.10 -30.26 45.75
N ASN A 634 -30.24 -30.95 44.62
CA ASN A 634 -29.19 -31.87 44.18
C ASN A 634 -27.85 -31.13 44.00
N ASP A 635 -26.78 -31.73 44.50
CA ASP A 635 -25.43 -31.16 44.53
C ASP A 635 -24.68 -31.31 43.20
N THR A 636 -25.25 -32.06 42.25
CA THR A 636 -24.69 -32.30 40.91
C THR A 636 -24.42 -31.01 40.12
N LEU A 637 -25.24 -29.98 40.30
CA LEU A 637 -25.13 -28.71 39.56
C LEU A 637 -24.11 -27.74 40.16
N ASN A 638 -23.56 -28.00 41.35
CA ASN A 638 -22.77 -26.99 42.07
C ASN A 638 -21.52 -26.56 41.31
N ALA A 639 -20.77 -27.51 40.73
CA ALA A 639 -19.57 -27.17 39.96
C ALA A 639 -19.91 -26.37 38.68
N THR A 640 -21.05 -26.66 38.05
CA THR A 640 -21.52 -25.89 36.90
C THR A 640 -21.95 -24.48 37.30
N ILE A 641 -22.70 -24.33 38.40
CA ILE A 641 -23.08 -23.02 38.94
C ILE A 641 -21.84 -22.21 39.33
N GLU A 642 -20.84 -22.85 39.94
CA GLU A 642 -19.57 -22.22 40.32
C GLU A 642 -18.81 -21.71 39.10
N LEU A 643 -18.67 -22.53 38.04
CA LEU A 643 -18.08 -22.08 36.78
C LEU A 643 -18.84 -20.86 36.22
N ILE A 644 -20.17 -20.93 36.14
CA ILE A 644 -20.98 -19.85 35.57
C ILE A 644 -20.90 -18.59 36.43
N LYS A 645 -20.82 -18.72 37.77
CA LYS A 645 -20.59 -17.59 38.68
C LYS A 645 -19.34 -16.84 38.27
N HIS A 646 -18.20 -17.52 38.12
CA HIS A 646 -16.95 -16.90 37.73
C HIS A 646 -16.96 -16.36 36.28
N THR A 647 -17.52 -17.09 35.31
CA THR A 647 -17.61 -16.60 33.94
C THR A 647 -18.53 -15.39 33.80
N SER A 648 -19.61 -15.32 34.60
CA SER A 648 -20.56 -14.22 34.58
C SER A 648 -19.95 -12.89 35.07
N ILE A 649 -18.99 -12.97 36.00
CA ILE A 649 -18.23 -11.82 36.51
C ILE A 649 -17.35 -11.27 35.39
N ILE A 650 -16.50 -12.10 34.78
CA ILE A 650 -15.63 -11.63 33.69
C ILE A 650 -16.43 -11.11 32.49
N ILE A 651 -17.55 -11.74 32.13
CA ILE A 651 -18.42 -11.23 31.06
C ILE A 651 -18.96 -9.84 31.42
N SER A 652 -19.43 -9.66 32.66
CA SER A 652 -19.91 -8.37 33.15
C SER A 652 -18.81 -7.30 33.11
N ASN A 653 -17.59 -7.64 33.50
CA ASN A 653 -16.48 -6.69 33.60
C ASN A 653 -15.92 -6.33 32.22
N PHE A 654 -15.69 -7.31 31.35
CA PHE A 654 -15.16 -7.08 30.00
C PHE A 654 -16.18 -6.51 29.03
N ARG A 655 -17.50 -6.59 29.31
CA ARG A 655 -18.55 -5.89 28.54
C ARG A 655 -18.99 -4.57 29.18
N ASP A 656 -18.41 -4.16 30.31
CA ASP A 656 -18.70 -2.88 30.95
C ASP A 656 -18.16 -1.72 30.10
N PRO A 657 -19.02 -0.81 29.60
CA PRO A 657 -18.57 0.34 28.83
C PRO A 657 -17.96 1.45 29.69
N ARG A 658 -18.09 1.37 31.02
CA ARG A 658 -17.62 2.42 31.94
C ARG A 658 -16.09 2.35 32.12
N PRO A 659 -15.40 3.49 32.10
CA PRO A 659 -13.95 3.54 32.29
C PRO A 659 -13.51 2.99 33.65
N ILE A 660 -12.38 2.28 33.66
CA ILE A 660 -11.56 2.00 34.85
C ILE A 660 -10.60 3.18 34.98
N THR A 661 -10.70 3.88 36.11
CA THR A 661 -9.93 5.09 36.40
C THR A 661 -8.98 4.93 37.59
N ASP A 662 -9.11 3.84 38.33
CA ASP A 662 -8.35 3.57 39.55
C ASP A 662 -7.72 2.16 39.48
N ALA A 663 -6.48 2.04 39.96
CA ALA A 663 -5.79 0.76 40.06
C ALA A 663 -6.44 -0.19 41.10
N ASP A 664 -7.22 0.37 42.03
CA ASP A 664 -7.97 -0.37 43.05
C ASP A 664 -9.45 -0.56 42.68
N ASP A 665 -9.81 -0.38 41.40
CA ASP A 665 -11.17 -0.64 40.91
C ASP A 665 -11.61 -2.08 41.24
N HIS A 666 -12.77 -2.21 41.90
CA HIS A 666 -13.34 -3.50 42.30
C HIS A 666 -13.41 -4.54 41.17
N ARG A 667 -13.55 -4.11 39.91
CA ARG A 667 -13.57 -5.01 38.75
C ARG A 667 -12.24 -5.75 38.58
N LEU A 668 -11.11 -5.11 38.89
CA LEU A 668 -9.78 -5.73 38.84
C LEU A 668 -9.61 -6.76 39.98
N ALA A 669 -10.14 -6.47 41.17
CA ALA A 669 -10.14 -7.44 42.27
C ALA A 669 -11.01 -8.68 41.94
N GLN A 670 -12.18 -8.46 41.34
CA GLN A 670 -13.06 -9.54 40.87
C GLN A 670 -12.42 -10.37 39.76
N ASN A 671 -11.72 -9.74 38.82
CA ASN A 671 -10.96 -10.42 37.78
C ASN A 671 -9.90 -11.34 38.39
N GLN A 672 -9.16 -10.85 39.39
CA GLN A 672 -8.18 -11.65 40.13
C GLN A 672 -8.81 -12.85 40.83
N GLU A 673 -9.96 -12.68 41.51
CA GLU A 673 -10.69 -13.79 42.14
C GLU A 673 -11.06 -14.89 41.12
N VAL A 674 -11.52 -14.49 39.94
CA VAL A 674 -11.83 -15.43 38.86
C VAL A 674 -10.58 -16.15 38.35
N LEU A 675 -9.48 -15.42 38.17
CA LEU A 675 -8.21 -16.01 37.74
C LEU A 675 -7.69 -17.03 38.75
N ASP A 676 -7.69 -16.66 40.04
CA ASP A 676 -7.26 -17.52 41.13
C ASP A 676 -8.09 -18.80 41.21
N TRP A 677 -9.40 -18.71 40.95
CA TRP A 677 -10.28 -19.88 40.86
C TRP A 677 -9.89 -20.83 39.72
N PHE A 678 -9.62 -20.31 38.51
CA PHE A 678 -9.17 -21.15 37.39
C PHE A 678 -7.82 -21.81 37.66
N ILE A 679 -6.88 -21.09 38.28
CA ILE A 679 -5.56 -21.63 38.67
C ILE A 679 -5.73 -22.70 39.74
N HIS A 680 -6.54 -22.44 40.76
CA HIS A 680 -6.84 -23.39 41.82
C HIS A 680 -7.47 -24.67 41.27
N TRP A 681 -8.43 -24.53 40.34
CA TRP A 681 -9.02 -25.67 39.64
C TRP A 681 -7.98 -26.49 38.86
N GLU A 682 -7.09 -25.84 38.11
CA GLU A 682 -6.01 -26.54 37.43
C GLU A 682 -5.10 -27.29 38.42
N LYS A 683 -4.71 -26.65 39.52
CA LYS A 683 -3.87 -27.25 40.57
C LYS A 683 -4.55 -28.42 41.28
N SER A 684 -5.84 -28.32 41.59
CA SER A 684 -6.56 -29.38 42.31
C SER A 684 -6.60 -30.68 41.50
N VAL A 685 -6.86 -30.60 40.19
CA VAL A 685 -6.84 -31.79 39.31
C VAL A 685 -5.42 -32.27 39.04
N ILE A 686 -4.43 -31.38 38.93
CA ILE A 686 -3.03 -31.77 38.73
C ILE A 686 -2.46 -32.49 39.95
N ASN A 687 -2.85 -32.08 41.15
CA ASN A 687 -2.33 -32.67 42.39
C ASN A 687 -3.13 -33.90 42.86
N ASP A 688 -4.32 -34.13 42.31
CA ASP A 688 -5.09 -35.34 42.58
C ASP A 688 -4.45 -36.57 41.93
N HIS A 689 -3.83 -37.41 42.76
CA HIS A 689 -3.18 -38.66 42.35
C HIS A 689 -4.18 -39.76 41.95
N THR A 690 -5.46 -39.62 42.31
CA THR A 690 -6.51 -40.59 41.93
C THR A 690 -6.93 -40.44 40.47
N ILE A 691 -6.68 -39.28 39.86
CA ILE A 691 -7.04 -38.98 38.48
C ILE A 691 -5.92 -39.41 37.53
N THR A 692 -6.14 -40.50 36.77
CA THR A 692 -5.20 -40.99 35.77
C THR A 692 -5.12 -40.08 34.54
N ASN A 693 -6.27 -39.61 34.02
CA ASN A 693 -6.32 -38.76 32.83
C ASN A 693 -6.71 -37.31 33.18
N LYS A 694 -5.75 -36.58 33.78
CA LYS A 694 -5.93 -35.19 34.25
C LYS A 694 -6.46 -34.26 33.16
N GLN A 695 -6.01 -34.41 31.92
CA GLN A 695 -6.44 -33.55 30.81
C GLN A 695 -7.90 -33.77 30.41
N LYS A 696 -8.50 -34.93 30.70
CA LYS A 696 -9.94 -35.16 30.45
C LYS A 696 -10.81 -34.34 31.41
N HIS A 697 -10.31 -34.07 32.61
CA HIS A 697 -11.02 -33.38 33.69
C HIS A 697 -10.80 -31.87 33.73
N LEU A 698 -9.94 -31.34 32.85
CA LEU A 698 -9.67 -29.90 32.71
C LEU A 698 -10.10 -29.37 31.34
N ILE A 699 -10.42 -28.08 31.30
CA ILE A 699 -10.48 -27.30 30.05
C ILE A 699 -9.15 -27.47 29.30
N SER A 700 -9.13 -27.49 27.96
CA SER A 700 -7.89 -27.68 27.18
C SER A 700 -6.76 -26.73 27.62
N TYR A 701 -5.53 -27.25 27.65
CA TYR A 701 -4.33 -26.50 28.05
C TYR A 701 -4.22 -25.15 27.36
N GLN A 702 -4.43 -25.09 26.05
CA GLN A 702 -4.41 -23.85 25.27
C GLN A 702 -5.41 -22.82 25.80
N THR A 703 -6.63 -23.25 26.16
CA THR A 703 -7.65 -22.35 26.69
C THR A 703 -7.31 -21.87 28.10
N ARG A 704 -6.60 -22.67 28.92
CA ARG A 704 -6.11 -22.23 30.22
C ARG A 704 -5.04 -21.14 30.07
N GLN A 705 -4.11 -21.31 29.13
CA GLN A 705 -3.18 -20.24 28.76
C GLN A 705 -3.91 -18.99 28.27
N ASP A 706 -4.93 -19.15 27.44
CA ASP A 706 -5.69 -18.03 26.91
C ASP A 706 -6.45 -17.27 28.03
N ILE A 707 -7.04 -17.98 29.00
CA ILE A 707 -7.72 -17.39 30.17
C ILE A 707 -6.75 -16.54 30.99
N VAL A 708 -5.58 -17.12 31.33
CA VAL A 708 -4.55 -16.43 32.12
C VAL A 708 -4.09 -15.18 31.39
N SER A 709 -3.76 -15.27 30.09
CA SER A 709 -3.32 -14.10 29.32
C SER A 709 -4.38 -13.02 29.21
N CYS A 710 -5.65 -13.40 29.01
CA CYS A 710 -6.75 -12.45 28.91
C CYS A 710 -6.94 -11.66 30.21
N ILE A 711 -7.03 -12.36 31.36
CA ILE A 711 -7.34 -11.73 32.65
C ILE A 711 -6.09 -11.04 33.22
N MET A 712 -5.00 -11.77 33.39
CA MET A 712 -3.77 -11.23 33.99
C MET A 712 -3.16 -10.13 33.12
N GLY A 713 -3.09 -10.32 31.80
CA GLY A 713 -2.54 -9.33 30.88
C GLY A 713 -3.35 -8.03 30.88
N PHE A 714 -4.68 -8.10 30.96
CA PHE A 714 -5.54 -6.92 31.07
C PHE A 714 -5.38 -6.20 32.42
N ASP A 715 -5.37 -6.94 33.53
CA ASP A 715 -5.23 -6.35 34.86
C ASP A 715 -3.84 -5.71 35.07
N GLU A 716 -2.77 -6.35 34.58
CA GLU A 716 -1.42 -5.79 34.60
C GLU A 716 -1.33 -4.52 33.75
N LEU A 717 -1.94 -4.50 32.55
CA LEU A 717 -2.05 -3.30 31.72
C LEU A 717 -2.74 -2.17 32.48
N CYS A 718 -3.88 -2.45 33.13
CA CYS A 718 -4.62 -1.45 33.91
C CYS A 718 -3.77 -0.88 35.04
N LYS A 719 -3.19 -1.76 35.87
CA LYS A 719 -2.32 -1.35 37.00
C LYS A 719 -1.11 -0.55 36.53
N TYR A 720 -0.48 -0.94 35.43
CA TYR A 720 0.67 -0.21 34.86
C TYR A 720 0.26 1.16 34.35
N LYS A 721 -0.81 1.23 33.54
CA LYS A 721 -1.23 2.47 32.90
C LYS A 721 -1.75 3.49 33.89
N LEU A 722 -2.59 3.08 34.84
CA LEU A 722 -3.21 3.95 35.82
C LEU A 722 -2.20 4.52 36.82
N LYS A 723 -1.09 3.81 37.08
CA LYS A 723 0.04 4.32 37.88
C LYS A 723 0.91 5.31 37.11
N ASN A 724 1.09 5.11 35.81
CA ASN A 724 1.99 5.92 34.97
C ASN A 724 1.28 7.06 34.21
N SER A 725 -0.05 7.10 34.23
CA SER A 725 -0.86 8.10 33.54
C SER A 725 -2.25 8.20 34.16
N HIS A 726 -2.87 9.38 34.12
CA HIS A 726 -4.26 9.60 34.54
C HIS A 726 -5.29 9.12 33.50
N ALA A 727 -4.89 8.26 32.57
CA ALA A 727 -5.70 7.84 31.43
C ALA A 727 -6.56 6.62 31.79
N SER A 728 -7.88 6.74 31.62
CA SER A 728 -8.81 5.64 31.84
C SER A 728 -8.74 4.55 30.77
N ILE A 729 -9.05 3.30 31.14
CA ILE A 729 -9.20 2.18 30.21
C ILE A 729 -10.64 1.69 30.20
N ILE A 730 -11.17 1.32 29.03
CA ILE A 730 -12.50 0.72 28.93
C ILE A 730 -12.33 -0.73 28.47
N ALA A 731 -12.65 -1.67 29.36
CA ALA A 731 -12.45 -3.10 29.15
C ALA A 731 -13.16 -3.58 27.86
N SER A 732 -14.36 -3.09 27.60
CA SER A 732 -15.15 -3.43 26.41
C SER A 732 -14.54 -3.00 25.07
N ARG A 733 -13.41 -2.29 25.08
CA ARG A 733 -12.65 -1.92 23.86
C ARG A 733 -11.37 -2.72 23.69
N VAL A 734 -10.89 -3.42 24.71
CA VAL A 734 -9.65 -4.20 24.63
C VAL A 734 -9.97 -5.57 24.05
N ASN A 735 -10.29 -5.60 22.75
CA ASN A 735 -10.65 -6.79 21.99
C ASN A 735 -10.40 -6.61 20.48
N SER A 736 -10.42 -7.71 19.73
CA SER A 736 -10.20 -7.75 18.28
C SER A 736 -11.43 -7.37 17.46
N ASP A 737 -12.57 -7.00 18.08
CA ASP A 737 -13.81 -6.64 17.37
C ASP A 737 -13.57 -5.55 16.31
N VAL A 738 -12.60 -4.65 16.53
CA VAL A 738 -12.27 -3.59 15.55
C VAL A 738 -11.75 -4.15 14.23
N VAL A 739 -10.98 -5.25 14.27
CA VAL A 739 -10.42 -5.92 13.09
C VAL A 739 -11.50 -6.77 12.42
N GLU A 740 -12.29 -7.51 13.21
CA GLU A 740 -13.41 -8.30 12.69
C GLU A 740 -14.45 -7.41 11.98
N ASN A 741 -14.78 -6.25 12.56
CA ASN A 741 -15.68 -5.29 11.91
C ASN A 741 -15.12 -4.76 10.59
N MET A 742 -13.80 -4.58 10.49
CA MET A 742 -13.15 -4.25 9.23
C MET A 742 -13.32 -5.38 8.22
N PHE A 743 -13.09 -6.64 8.62
CA PHE A 743 -13.33 -7.81 7.77
C PHE A 743 -14.79 -7.92 7.30
N CYS A 744 -15.76 -7.66 8.17
CA CYS A 744 -17.17 -7.64 7.76
C CYS A 744 -17.43 -6.61 6.66
N GLN A 745 -16.88 -5.40 6.76
CA GLN A 745 -17.03 -4.36 5.72
C GLN A 745 -16.31 -4.72 4.43
N GLN A 746 -15.16 -5.40 4.54
CA GLN A 746 -14.44 -5.95 3.40
C GLN A 746 -15.33 -6.96 2.66
N ARG A 747 -15.98 -7.90 3.37
CA ARG A 747 -16.82 -8.93 2.74
C ARG A 747 -18.16 -8.42 2.21
N THR A 748 -18.80 -7.48 2.90
CA THR A 748 -20.18 -7.08 2.60
C THR A 748 -20.28 -5.69 2.00
N LEU A 749 -19.97 -4.66 2.80
CA LEU A 749 -20.27 -3.27 2.44
C LEU A 749 -19.56 -2.80 1.16
N HIS A 750 -18.30 -3.20 0.97
CA HIS A 750 -17.50 -2.68 -0.14
C HIS A 750 -17.29 -3.65 -1.31
N ASN A 751 -17.51 -4.96 -1.11
CA ASN A 751 -17.42 -5.98 -2.16
C ASN A 751 -18.78 -6.60 -2.54
N GLY A 752 -19.87 -6.21 -1.88
CA GLY A 752 -21.23 -6.62 -2.24
C GLY A 752 -21.42 -8.13 -2.19
N ALA A 753 -21.78 -8.74 -3.33
CA ALA A 753 -21.94 -10.18 -3.46
C ALA A 753 -20.60 -10.94 -3.48
N ASN A 754 -19.47 -10.27 -3.68
CA ASN A 754 -18.15 -10.88 -3.60
C ASN A 754 -17.69 -10.97 -2.13
N THR A 755 -18.28 -11.91 -1.40
CA THR A 755 -18.04 -12.11 0.04
C THR A 755 -16.66 -12.69 0.36
N ASN A 756 -15.90 -13.12 -0.65
CA ASN A 756 -14.53 -13.63 -0.52
C ASN A 756 -13.60 -12.94 -1.54
N PRO A 757 -13.18 -11.69 -1.28
CA PRO A 757 -12.41 -10.91 -2.25
C PRO A 757 -11.01 -11.51 -2.47
N THR A 758 -10.39 -11.19 -3.60
CA THR A 758 -8.97 -11.43 -3.85
C THR A 758 -8.11 -10.39 -3.12
N TYR A 759 -6.79 -10.58 -3.06
CA TYR A 759 -5.92 -9.61 -2.40
C TYR A 759 -5.96 -8.21 -3.04
N LEU A 760 -5.99 -8.10 -4.37
CA LEU A 760 -6.17 -6.78 -5.03
C LEU A 760 -7.53 -6.17 -4.68
N GLY A 761 -8.58 -7.00 -4.62
CA GLY A 761 -9.90 -6.59 -4.16
C GLY A 761 -9.82 -5.97 -2.77
N TYR A 762 -9.15 -6.66 -1.84
CA TYR A 762 -8.90 -6.17 -0.48
C TYR A 762 -8.18 -4.82 -0.46
N CYS A 763 -7.07 -4.67 -1.20
CA CYS A 763 -6.32 -3.40 -1.29
C CYS A 763 -7.19 -2.25 -1.78
N ASN A 764 -8.03 -2.47 -2.79
CA ASN A 764 -8.91 -1.44 -3.35
C ASN A 764 -10.00 -0.95 -2.39
N THR A 765 -10.36 -1.78 -1.41
CA THR A 765 -11.44 -1.52 -0.45
C THR A 765 -10.94 -1.01 0.90
N VAL A 766 -9.68 -1.23 1.31
CA VAL A 766 -9.12 -0.69 2.57
C VAL A 766 -9.34 0.84 2.69
N ASN A 767 -9.03 1.61 1.64
CA ASN A 767 -9.29 3.06 1.63
C ASN A 767 -10.78 3.39 1.82
N SER A 768 -11.66 2.56 1.29
CA SER A 768 -13.11 2.74 1.40
C SER A 768 -13.58 2.48 2.83
N VAL A 769 -12.99 1.50 3.52
CA VAL A 769 -13.22 1.25 4.95
C VAL A 769 -12.78 2.45 5.78
N ILE A 770 -11.55 2.94 5.57
CA ILE A 770 -11.00 4.06 6.35
C ILE A 770 -11.84 5.33 6.15
N LEU A 771 -12.20 5.66 4.91
CA LEU A 771 -12.99 6.85 4.58
C LEU A 771 -14.48 6.71 4.95
N GLY A 772 -14.99 5.47 4.97
CA GLY A 772 -16.38 5.16 5.30
C GLY A 772 -16.66 5.12 6.81
N GLN A 773 -15.63 4.85 7.62
CA GLN A 773 -15.73 4.76 9.07
C GLN A 773 -15.30 6.04 9.79
N HIS A 774 -15.87 6.24 10.99
CA HIS A 774 -15.31 7.19 11.94
C HIS A 774 -14.08 6.58 12.62
N ALA A 775 -12.97 7.31 12.57
CA ALA A 775 -11.72 6.95 13.22
C ALA A 775 -11.83 6.95 14.76
N ILE A 776 -12.84 7.61 15.34
CA ILE A 776 -13.18 7.53 16.77
C ILE A 776 -14.48 6.75 16.91
N SER A 777 -14.51 5.76 17.81
CA SER A 777 -15.74 5.03 18.14
C SER A 777 -16.81 5.97 18.73
N LYS A 778 -18.06 5.90 18.26
CA LYS A 778 -19.20 6.64 18.85
C LYS A 778 -19.48 6.28 20.31
N LYS A 779 -18.93 5.16 20.79
CA LYS A 779 -19.01 4.73 22.19
C LYS A 779 -17.84 5.31 23.03
N SER A 780 -17.13 6.33 22.54
CA SER A 780 -15.94 6.91 23.19
C SER A 780 -16.23 8.12 24.08
N ASN A 781 -15.43 8.27 25.14
CA ASN A 781 -15.45 9.46 26.01
C ASN A 781 -14.93 10.71 25.28
N ALA A 782 -14.33 10.53 24.10
CA ALA A 782 -13.90 11.62 23.21
C ALA A 782 -14.99 12.02 22.19
N GLY A 783 -16.14 11.34 22.17
CA GLY A 783 -17.24 11.61 21.24
C GLY A 783 -18.18 12.76 21.65
N GLY A 784 -17.82 13.55 22.67
CA GLY A 784 -18.72 14.51 23.32
C GLY A 784 -18.61 15.96 22.89
N VAL A 785 -17.69 16.34 21.99
CA VAL A 785 -17.57 17.74 21.56
C VAL A 785 -17.79 17.83 20.06
N GLU A 786 -19.07 17.95 19.68
CA GLU A 786 -19.42 18.60 18.42
C GLU A 786 -19.16 20.11 18.56
N GLU A 787 -17.88 20.51 18.54
CA GLU A 787 -17.52 21.88 18.17
C GLU A 787 -16.93 21.88 16.77
N SER A 788 -17.67 22.58 15.91
CA SER A 788 -17.29 23.04 14.60
C SER A 788 -15.89 23.65 14.57
N CYS A 789 -14.89 23.03 13.92
CA CYS A 789 -13.90 23.79 13.14
C CYS A 789 -12.91 22.98 12.29
N ASN A 790 -12.60 23.57 11.13
CA ASN A 790 -11.33 23.56 10.37
C ASN A 790 -10.67 22.22 10.03
N MET A 791 -11.15 21.59 8.96
CA MET A 791 -10.54 20.42 8.34
C MET A 791 -9.63 20.82 7.16
N SER A 792 -8.30 20.82 7.31
CA SER A 792 -7.37 20.93 6.18
C SER A 792 -6.81 19.55 5.78
N LEU A 793 -7.29 18.97 4.66
CA LEU A 793 -6.49 18.01 3.89
C LEU A 793 -5.55 18.84 3.01
N GLN A 794 -4.24 18.70 3.20
CA GLN A 794 -3.27 19.13 2.20
C GLN A 794 -3.36 18.19 0.99
N LEU A 795 -4.32 18.46 0.12
CA LEU A 795 -4.29 18.01 -1.26
C LEU A 795 -3.03 18.62 -1.89
N LYS A 796 -2.00 17.81 -2.15
CA LYS A 796 -0.83 18.24 -2.91
C LYS A 796 -1.32 18.80 -4.26
N LYS A 797 -1.01 20.07 -4.52
CA LYS A 797 -1.01 20.63 -5.88
C LYS A 797 -0.04 19.79 -6.70
N LYS A 798 -0.55 18.95 -7.59
CA LYS A 798 0.09 18.68 -8.88
C LYS A 798 -0.77 19.33 -9.94
N VAL A 799 -0.60 20.64 -10.06
CA VAL A 799 -0.85 21.44 -11.26
C VAL A 799 0.36 22.37 -11.30
N TYR A 800 1.44 21.90 -11.90
CA TYR A 800 1.99 22.34 -13.18
C TYR A 800 2.87 21.20 -13.71
#